data_AF-A0AA85BHP1-F1
#
_entry.id   AF-A0AA85BHP1-F1
#
_cell.length_a   1.000
_cell.length_b   1.000
_cell.length_c   1.000
_cell.angle_alpha   90.00
_cell.angle_beta   90.00
_cell.angle_gamma   90.00
#
_symmetry.space_group_name_H-M   'P 1'
#
loop_
_entity.id
_entity.type
_entity.pdbx_description
1 polymer ?
#
loop_
_entity_poly.entity_id
_entity_poly.type
_entity_poly.pdbx_seq_one_letter_code
_entity_poly.pdbx_strand_id
1 'polypeptide(L)'
;MFVVPVILKRWKMNPVEFDSVLNRSFLAWIWGYKEVVMSFVPPSTNHVKATPCPDELSDLAKTNPTEIDRWVVNQFLDFVDYSGDFFDNLNATSSDYRQGRMIFLHLDAADMVGHSFKPDSHEYTEVLRNLDNVVFQVYHKLTAKSRGTDSRIAYILTSDHGMTEWGSHGAGSFHETVTPLLIWGSGIVGPVEIETNVNDLSEDKIDMYGLPVHNYGRLRREIQQADLCPLMASLLGIPIPVNSIGQVPVEFLKIPEYDKAKLTRANWLQIYGQLKIKYSEKKKSHFSILFREFPSLKMSDINNMENVCESLISSGKYHEAIQKYKHLTSLALNGLNYYHKYDRLYLGFCVSSTFCLWSLVILCRLFNRSDHVECRNYPSYLNSFYWTLINCIVIGFGLLVLTFANSWSLGPTVYQLVPLILVLSLNYSRTRRKQLLTMINYLWNGLFAKDYRVSSLYTICSITFASICLLEMLIWGFFHRYLLSLACLLFALWPYIDDSFRPHEKSILSLWHISCCGLGIFPLLPAIGSNMCPTIVFITGLILTPMSIISFRFVSSSQNHLFIWLGYLFGFVICLSSFAVYAMSFSVIRTGILKIFIHIFSWSVIILLPVSVILLVPTRLGPRMIGWTIVYLVPLLLMSTYYEVSFFAVFAVVTYLWFYIETKTLILKDNIRVWDLQTSTDDSIHSAIQNQYSYSESPLNLKRFRQSLFFIFLLIIGFFGTGNIASINSFDPRSTFCFTTILNPALMAILLLIKIMCPMLFLGVIYAAIQLHNGNYSSSVNNQKSKRGYHSILAQTGVTAVLSNLIAIHFFVWLKDEGSWLDIGTSISHYVIAMSISLAGFLFTLLGKEMLSFSVSSNIRQKLLKVSNKHV
;
A
#
# COMPACT_ATOMS: atom_id res chain seq x y z
N MET A 1 13.93 3.31 -1.31
CA MET A 1 14.65 3.33 -0.02
C MET A 1 14.27 4.52 0.88
N PHE A 2 13.69 5.61 0.34
CA PHE A 2 13.25 6.79 1.10
C PHE A 2 11.98 6.62 1.93
N VAL A 3 11.12 5.66 1.57
CA VAL A 3 9.80 5.48 2.20
C VAL A 3 9.90 4.93 3.63
N VAL A 4 10.81 4.00 3.89
CA VAL A 4 10.92 3.34 5.21
C VAL A 4 11.43 4.29 6.32
N PRO A 5 12.49 5.09 6.12
CA PRO A 5 12.93 6.05 7.14
C PRO A 5 11.88 7.15 7.43
N VAL A 6 11.15 7.59 6.41
CA VAL A 6 10.09 8.61 6.54
C VAL A 6 8.89 8.05 7.31
N ILE A 7 8.48 6.82 7.01
CA ILE A 7 7.43 6.10 7.75
C ILE A 7 7.86 5.84 9.20
N LEU A 8 9.11 5.40 9.43
CA LEU A 8 9.61 5.11 10.78
C LEU A 8 9.75 6.37 11.64
N LYS A 9 10.10 7.51 11.04
CA LYS A 9 10.13 8.81 11.72
C LYS A 9 8.76 9.48 11.79
N ARG A 10 7.68 8.81 11.34
CA ARG A 10 6.31 9.34 11.29
C ARG A 10 6.24 10.73 10.65
N TRP A 11 7.05 10.98 9.63
CA TRP A 11 7.07 12.27 8.94
C TRP A 11 7.47 13.48 9.83
N LYS A 12 7.93 13.26 11.08
CA LYS A 12 8.25 14.33 12.03
C LYS A 12 9.54 15.10 11.72
N MET A 13 10.31 14.65 10.73
CA MET A 13 11.57 15.27 10.34
C MET A 13 11.83 14.94 8.87
N ASN A 14 12.19 15.94 8.09
CA ASN A 14 12.67 15.71 6.72
C ASN A 14 14.00 14.92 6.83
N PRO A 15 14.10 13.69 6.28
CA PRO A 15 15.32 12.89 6.40
C PRO A 15 16.49 13.46 5.59
N VAL A 16 16.24 14.48 4.78
CA VAL A 16 17.22 15.18 3.95
C VAL A 16 17.25 16.64 4.39
N GLU A 17 18.44 17.18 4.63
CA GLU A 17 18.61 18.62 4.83
C GLU A 17 18.12 19.34 3.56
N PHE A 18 17.20 20.29 3.74
CA PHE A 18 16.57 21.02 2.63
C PHE A 18 16.82 22.52 2.80
N ASP A 19 17.36 23.14 1.76
CA ASP A 19 17.60 24.58 1.73
C ASP A 19 16.29 25.33 1.45
N SER A 20 16.03 26.38 2.24
CA SER A 20 14.78 27.13 2.19
C SER A 20 15.03 28.64 2.14
N VAL A 21 14.00 29.42 1.80
CA VAL A 21 14.06 30.89 1.84
C VAL A 21 14.37 31.38 3.27
N LEU A 22 13.88 30.68 4.29
CA LEU A 22 14.17 30.97 5.71
C LEU A 22 15.65 30.77 6.03
N ASN A 23 16.30 29.74 5.46
CA ASN A 23 17.72 29.51 5.66
C ASN A 23 18.57 30.63 5.04
N ARG A 24 18.08 31.22 3.94
CA ARG A 24 18.76 32.24 3.14
C ARG A 24 18.44 33.67 3.55
N SER A 25 17.48 33.90 4.44
CA SER A 25 17.19 35.23 4.97
C SER A 25 18.19 35.65 6.06
N PHE A 26 18.35 36.94 6.28
CA PHE A 26 19.22 37.46 7.34
C PHE A 26 18.70 37.08 8.73
N LEU A 27 17.39 37.29 8.95
CA LEU A 27 16.65 36.84 10.12
C LEU A 27 15.27 36.35 9.67
N ALA A 28 14.81 35.26 10.27
CA ALA A 28 13.46 34.74 10.09
C ALA A 28 12.78 34.50 11.44
N TRP A 29 11.49 34.82 11.51
CA TRP A 29 10.63 34.46 12.64
C TRP A 29 9.44 33.66 12.16
N ILE A 30 9.19 32.53 12.80
CA ILE A 30 8.17 31.58 12.39
C ILE A 30 7.30 31.17 13.58
N TRP A 31 5.98 31.25 13.40
CA TRP A 31 4.96 30.91 14.41
C TRP A 31 3.90 29.98 13.82
N GLY A 32 3.35 29.08 14.64
CA GLY A 32 2.29 28.17 14.21
C GLY A 32 2.35 26.78 14.80
N TYR A 33 1.68 25.85 14.12
CA TYR A 33 1.57 24.46 14.57
C TYR A 33 2.94 23.81 14.69
N LYS A 34 3.16 23.12 15.82
CA LYS A 34 4.48 22.62 16.24
C LYS A 34 5.15 21.75 15.19
N GLU A 35 4.39 20.86 14.55
CA GLU A 35 4.94 19.92 13.57
C GLU A 35 5.41 20.62 12.29
N VAL A 36 4.69 21.65 11.84
CA VAL A 36 5.05 22.45 10.66
C VAL A 36 6.24 23.35 10.98
N VAL A 37 6.15 24.12 12.05
CA VAL A 37 7.17 25.11 12.43
C VAL A 37 8.52 24.44 12.70
N MET A 38 8.53 23.35 13.45
CA MET A 38 9.78 22.66 13.78
C MET A 38 10.41 21.94 12.58
N SER A 39 9.67 21.73 11.48
CA SER A 39 10.23 21.17 10.25
C SER A 39 11.21 22.12 9.53
N PHE A 40 11.09 23.43 9.79
CA PHE A 40 11.93 24.47 9.20
C PHE A 40 13.11 24.89 10.08
N VAL A 41 13.27 24.32 11.28
CA VAL A 41 14.34 24.70 12.22
C VAL A 41 15.52 23.75 12.06
N PRO A 42 16.65 24.21 11.50
CA PRO A 42 17.87 23.43 11.50
C PRO A 42 18.37 23.24 12.94
N PRO A 43 19.05 22.12 13.25
CA PRO A 43 19.58 21.87 14.60
C PRO A 43 20.60 22.92 15.11
N SER A 44 21.14 23.78 14.26
CA SER A 44 22.35 24.58 14.53
C SER A 44 22.29 26.06 14.11
N THR A 45 21.12 26.62 13.78
CA THR A 45 21.02 28.01 13.30
C THR A 45 20.32 28.95 14.28
N ASN A 46 20.96 30.09 14.57
CA ASN A 46 20.43 31.10 15.49
C ASN A 46 19.61 32.21 14.80
N HIS A 47 19.61 32.26 13.46
CA HIS A 47 18.94 33.32 12.69
C HIS A 47 17.50 33.00 12.30
N VAL A 48 17.10 31.72 12.36
CA VAL A 48 15.70 31.28 12.23
C VAL A 48 15.14 31.05 13.62
N LYS A 49 14.22 31.91 14.05
CA LYS A 49 13.60 31.88 15.38
C LYS A 49 12.20 31.29 15.27
N ALA A 50 12.01 30.12 15.87
CA ALA A 50 10.76 29.40 15.82
C ALA A 50 10.04 29.41 17.16
N THR A 51 8.73 29.66 17.11
CA THR A 51 7.87 29.71 18.28
C THR A 51 6.63 28.84 18.02
N PRO A 52 6.71 27.53 18.30
CA PRO A 52 5.59 26.60 18.11
C PRO A 52 4.50 26.84 19.16
N CYS A 53 3.25 26.56 18.80
CA CYS A 53 2.13 26.58 19.75
C CYS A 53 2.39 25.63 20.95
N PRO A 54 1.96 26.00 22.18
CA PRO A 54 1.99 25.10 23.33
C PRO A 54 1.17 23.83 23.09
N ASP A 55 1.63 22.70 23.63
CA ASP A 55 0.97 21.40 23.44
C ASP A 55 -0.48 21.41 23.99
N GLU A 56 -0.74 22.14 25.06
CA GLU A 56 -2.08 22.33 25.67
C GLU A 56 -3.08 23.01 24.73
N LEU A 57 -2.60 23.96 23.92
CA LEU A 57 -3.40 24.65 22.90
C LEU A 57 -3.75 23.71 21.74
N SER A 58 -2.90 22.72 21.43
CA SER A 58 -3.24 21.69 20.44
C SER A 58 -4.37 20.77 20.91
N ASP A 59 -4.52 20.56 22.22
CA ASP A 59 -5.63 19.78 22.78
C ASP A 59 -6.91 20.61 22.90
N LEU A 60 -6.81 21.90 23.26
CA LEU A 60 -7.94 22.85 23.27
C LEU A 60 -8.46 23.19 21.87
N ALA A 61 -7.58 23.22 20.86
CA ALA A 61 -7.95 23.43 19.46
C ALA A 61 -8.93 22.39 18.93
N LYS A 62 -9.06 21.22 19.58
CA LYS A 62 -10.13 20.23 19.28
C LYS A 62 -11.53 20.74 19.63
N THR A 63 -11.64 21.74 20.51
CA THR A 63 -12.90 22.32 21.00
C THR A 63 -13.14 23.73 20.46
N ASN A 64 -12.09 24.54 20.27
CA ASN A 64 -12.18 25.85 19.61
C ASN A 64 -11.00 26.07 18.65
N PRO A 65 -11.11 25.57 17.41
CA PRO A 65 -10.01 25.56 16.45
C PRO A 65 -9.45 26.95 16.10
N THR A 66 -10.26 28.01 16.17
CA THR A 66 -9.84 29.39 15.84
C THR A 66 -8.83 29.99 16.83
N GLU A 67 -8.69 29.40 18.02
CA GLU A 67 -7.80 29.91 19.07
C GLU A 67 -6.32 29.79 18.67
N ILE A 68 -5.96 28.77 17.88
CA ILE A 68 -4.58 28.59 17.43
C ILE A 68 -4.12 29.75 16.54
N ASP A 69 -4.95 30.17 15.59
CA ASP A 69 -4.65 31.29 14.68
C ASP A 69 -4.55 32.60 15.45
N ARG A 70 -5.45 32.82 16.42
CA ARG A 70 -5.39 34.01 17.30
C ARG A 70 -4.12 34.02 18.14
N TRP A 71 -3.72 32.87 18.69
CA TRP A 71 -2.47 32.77 19.45
C TRP A 71 -1.27 33.12 18.57
N VAL A 72 -1.18 32.55 17.37
CA VAL A 72 -0.10 32.84 16.40
C VAL A 72 -0.01 34.33 16.11
N VAL A 73 -1.14 34.96 15.82
CA VAL A 73 -1.19 36.39 15.49
C VAL A 73 -0.89 37.25 16.72
N ASN A 74 -1.39 36.90 17.92
CA ASN A 74 -1.05 37.62 19.15
C ASN A 74 0.45 37.58 19.45
N GLN A 75 1.09 36.41 19.33
CA GLN A 75 2.55 36.30 19.49
C GLN A 75 3.31 37.19 18.51
N PHE A 76 2.83 37.25 17.27
CA PHE A 76 3.39 38.14 16.26
C PHE A 76 3.18 39.63 16.61
N LEU A 77 1.96 40.02 17.03
CA LEU A 77 1.64 41.40 17.39
C LEU A 77 2.49 41.88 18.57
N ASP A 78 2.63 41.03 19.61
CA ASP A 78 3.48 41.28 20.77
C ASP A 78 4.95 41.43 20.32
N PHE A 79 5.43 40.51 19.47
CA PHE A 79 6.78 40.60 18.93
C PHE A 79 7.01 41.93 18.21
N VAL A 80 6.08 42.41 17.38
CA VAL A 80 6.23 43.69 16.67
C VAL A 80 6.15 44.90 17.61
N ASP A 81 5.47 44.80 18.75
CA ASP A 81 5.44 45.89 19.74
C ASP A 81 6.70 45.98 20.58
N TYR A 82 7.27 44.83 20.96
CA TYR A 82 8.37 44.77 21.92
C TYR A 82 9.75 44.52 21.27
N SER A 83 9.80 44.15 19.98
CA SER A 83 11.07 44.01 19.26
C SER A 83 11.58 45.37 18.77
N GLY A 84 12.65 45.87 19.38
CA GLY A 84 13.40 47.01 18.84
C GLY A 84 14.06 46.67 17.51
N ASP A 85 14.65 45.47 17.42
CA ASP A 85 15.55 45.11 16.33
C ASP A 85 14.86 44.85 14.98
N PHE A 86 13.52 44.68 14.90
CA PHE A 86 12.85 44.19 13.69
C PHE A 86 12.98 45.16 12.50
N PHE A 87 12.80 46.45 12.76
CA PHE A 87 12.87 47.51 11.74
C PHE A 87 14.27 48.16 11.63
N ASP A 88 15.23 47.72 12.44
CA ASP A 88 16.59 48.24 12.46
C ASP A 88 17.48 47.58 11.39
N ASN A 89 18.47 48.30 10.86
CA ASN A 89 19.50 47.75 9.97
C ASN A 89 18.95 46.88 8.81
N LEU A 90 17.90 47.34 8.13
CA LEU A 90 17.21 46.56 7.07
C LEU A 90 18.09 46.26 5.84
N ASN A 91 19.20 46.99 5.68
CA ASN A 91 20.18 46.77 4.61
C ASN A 91 21.33 45.84 5.03
N ALA A 92 21.26 45.23 6.22
CA ALA A 92 22.29 44.31 6.68
C ALA A 92 22.37 43.09 5.76
N THR A 93 23.59 42.76 5.36
CA THR A 93 23.92 41.54 4.63
C THR A 93 24.96 40.79 5.44
N SER A 94 24.74 39.49 5.66
CA SER A 94 25.70 38.65 6.36
C SER A 94 26.91 38.33 5.47
N SER A 95 27.98 37.79 6.07
CA SER A 95 29.18 37.34 5.34
C SER A 95 28.91 36.25 4.31
N ASP A 96 27.81 35.49 4.47
CA ASP A 96 27.35 34.44 3.57
C ASP A 96 26.20 34.88 2.65
N TYR A 97 26.09 36.20 2.39
CA TYR A 97 25.14 36.80 1.46
C TYR A 97 23.65 36.65 1.84
N ARG A 98 23.34 36.37 3.11
CA ARG A 98 21.96 36.42 3.59
C ARG A 98 21.55 37.87 3.79
N GLN A 99 20.37 38.21 3.28
CA GLN A 99 19.78 39.54 3.43
C GLN A 99 18.26 39.42 3.55
N GLY A 100 17.61 40.53 3.88
CA GLY A 100 16.17 40.57 4.05
C GLY A 100 15.69 39.83 5.30
N ARG A 101 14.49 40.19 5.74
CA ARG A 101 13.87 39.64 6.96
C ARG A 101 12.57 38.95 6.56
N MET A 102 12.32 37.76 7.13
CA MET A 102 11.14 36.96 6.80
C MET A 102 10.28 36.71 8.04
N ILE A 103 8.97 36.88 7.89
CA ILE A 103 7.97 36.46 8.86
C ILE A 103 7.14 35.35 8.21
N PHE A 104 6.92 34.26 8.94
CA PHE A 104 6.06 33.16 8.52
C PHE A 104 5.04 32.88 9.62
N LEU A 105 3.76 33.05 9.30
CA LEU A 105 2.65 32.74 10.18
C LEU A 105 1.90 31.56 9.58
N HIS A 106 1.91 30.43 10.28
CA HIS A 106 1.13 29.25 9.88
C HIS A 106 -0.18 29.23 10.65
N LEU A 107 -1.29 29.38 9.91
CA LEU A 107 -2.65 29.44 10.43
C LEU A 107 -3.35 28.10 10.14
N ASP A 108 -3.58 27.32 11.20
CA ASP A 108 -3.93 25.90 11.14
C ASP A 108 -5.43 25.62 11.32
N ALA A 109 -6.20 26.63 11.77
CA ALA A 109 -7.61 26.43 12.10
C ALA A 109 -8.44 25.92 10.90
N ALA A 110 -8.12 26.39 9.69
CA ALA A 110 -8.83 26.00 8.47
C ALA A 110 -8.72 24.49 8.16
N ASP A 111 -7.54 23.89 8.37
CA ASP A 111 -7.38 22.45 8.14
C ASP A 111 -8.16 21.64 9.19
N MET A 112 -7.97 21.93 10.47
CA MET A 112 -8.63 21.23 11.57
C MET A 112 -10.16 21.26 11.48
N VAL A 113 -10.73 22.43 11.16
CA VAL A 113 -12.19 22.58 11.00
C VAL A 113 -12.68 21.87 9.75
N GLY A 114 -11.91 21.93 8.66
CA GLY A 114 -12.22 21.20 7.43
C GLY A 114 -12.36 19.70 7.63
N HIS A 115 -11.41 19.06 8.31
CA HIS A 115 -11.48 17.62 8.63
C HIS A 115 -12.70 17.28 9.50
N SER A 116 -12.97 18.12 10.50
CA SER A 116 -13.95 17.85 11.56
C SER A 116 -15.39 18.13 11.12
N PHE A 117 -15.61 19.26 10.45
CA PHE A 117 -16.96 19.81 10.17
C PHE A 117 -17.29 19.94 8.69
N LYS A 118 -16.30 19.77 7.80
CA LYS A 118 -16.40 19.87 6.32
C LYS A 118 -16.39 21.32 5.80
N PRO A 119 -15.95 21.56 4.54
CA PRO A 119 -15.73 22.92 4.03
C PRO A 119 -16.99 23.76 3.86
N ASP A 120 -18.15 23.13 3.70
CA ASP A 120 -19.46 23.77 3.50
C ASP A 120 -20.16 24.12 4.82
N SER A 121 -19.52 23.86 5.96
CA SER A 121 -20.12 24.05 7.28
C SER A 121 -20.15 25.52 7.73
N HIS A 122 -21.04 25.80 8.70
CA HIS A 122 -21.08 27.11 9.35
C HIS A 122 -19.77 27.41 10.09
N GLU A 123 -19.19 26.41 10.76
CA GLU A 123 -17.92 26.49 11.47
C GLU A 123 -16.78 26.88 10.52
N TYR A 124 -16.73 26.30 9.32
CA TYR A 124 -15.72 26.67 8.33
C TYR A 124 -15.87 28.13 7.88
N THR A 125 -17.11 28.60 7.71
CA THR A 125 -17.41 30.00 7.41
C THR A 125 -16.94 30.95 8.53
N GLU A 126 -17.10 30.56 9.80
CA GLU A 126 -16.57 31.34 10.94
C GLU A 126 -15.04 31.40 10.94
N VAL A 127 -14.36 30.31 10.59
CA VAL A 127 -12.90 30.29 10.43
C VAL A 127 -12.46 31.27 9.33
N LEU A 128 -13.16 31.33 8.20
CA LEU A 128 -12.84 32.29 7.14
C LEU A 128 -13.03 33.75 7.58
N ARG A 129 -14.07 34.04 8.38
CA ARG A 129 -14.24 35.38 8.99
C ARG A 129 -13.13 35.71 9.98
N ASN A 130 -12.70 34.72 10.77
CA ASN A 130 -11.56 34.89 11.68
C ASN A 130 -10.27 35.13 10.90
N LEU A 131 -10.05 34.39 9.81
CA LEU A 131 -8.90 34.54 8.91
C LEU A 131 -8.80 35.96 8.34
N ASP A 132 -9.91 36.50 7.83
CA ASP A 132 -9.97 37.88 7.33
C ASP A 132 -9.56 38.91 8.41
N ASN A 133 -10.09 38.77 9.63
CA ASN A 133 -9.74 39.64 10.76
C ASN A 133 -8.27 39.54 11.15
N VAL A 134 -7.70 38.34 11.25
CA VAL A 134 -6.28 38.19 11.65
C VAL A 134 -5.33 38.70 10.56
N VAL A 135 -5.66 38.49 9.28
CA VAL A 135 -4.89 39.06 8.16
C VAL A 135 -4.93 40.59 8.21
N PHE A 136 -6.10 41.19 8.49
CA PHE A 136 -6.23 42.63 8.68
C PHE A 136 -5.35 43.14 9.83
N GLN A 137 -5.35 42.46 10.98
CA GLN A 137 -4.53 42.84 12.14
C GLN A 137 -3.03 42.84 11.82
N VAL A 138 -2.55 41.77 11.16
CA VAL A 138 -1.14 41.66 10.73
C VAL A 138 -0.78 42.79 9.78
N TYR A 139 -1.60 43.00 8.74
CA TYR A 139 -1.38 44.07 7.76
C TYR A 139 -1.38 45.45 8.40
N HIS A 140 -2.38 45.76 9.22
CA HIS A 140 -2.53 47.04 9.90
C HIS A 140 -1.34 47.31 10.83
N LYS A 141 -0.91 46.30 11.61
CA LYS A 141 0.21 46.44 12.55
C LYS A 141 1.52 46.77 11.84
N LEU A 142 1.86 46.00 10.80
CA LEU A 142 3.09 46.21 10.03
C LEU A 142 3.07 47.55 9.29
N THR A 143 1.93 47.91 8.69
CA THR A 143 1.78 49.19 7.99
C THR A 143 1.91 50.37 8.95
N ALA A 144 1.30 50.28 10.14
CA ALA A 144 1.39 51.33 11.15
C ALA A 144 2.83 51.53 11.66
N LYS A 145 3.55 50.44 11.95
CA LYS A 145 4.93 50.49 12.47
C LYS A 145 5.97 50.88 11.41
N SER A 146 5.76 50.50 10.15
CA SER A 146 6.67 50.86 9.05
C SER A 146 6.45 52.26 8.51
N ARG A 147 5.36 52.95 8.90
CA ARG A 147 5.05 54.29 8.40
C ARG A 147 6.15 55.28 8.78
N GLY A 148 6.72 55.95 7.78
CA GLY A 148 7.82 56.90 7.97
C GLY A 148 9.21 56.25 8.08
N THR A 149 9.33 54.94 7.84
CA THR A 149 10.60 54.23 7.70
C THR A 149 10.90 53.92 6.22
N ASP A 150 12.15 53.62 5.88
CA ASP A 150 12.53 53.14 4.54
C ASP A 150 12.21 51.64 4.30
N SER A 151 11.33 51.07 5.13
CA SER A 151 10.96 49.65 5.07
C SER A 151 10.19 49.33 3.79
N ARG A 152 10.69 48.35 3.03
CA ARG A 152 9.99 47.77 1.87
C ARG A 152 9.43 46.41 2.27
N ILE A 153 8.11 46.30 2.34
CA ILE A 153 7.41 45.10 2.79
C ILE A 153 6.58 44.54 1.64
N ALA A 154 6.74 43.24 1.37
CA ALA A 154 5.87 42.47 0.48
C ALA A 154 5.10 41.44 1.32
N TYR A 155 3.85 41.20 0.94
CA TYR A 155 2.94 40.28 1.62
C TYR A 155 2.57 39.15 0.67
N ILE A 156 2.51 37.93 1.20
CA ILE A 156 2.11 36.73 0.49
C ILE A 156 1.17 35.95 1.41
N LEU A 157 -0.07 35.78 0.96
CA LEU A 157 -1.06 34.92 1.58
C LEU A 157 -1.39 33.80 0.61
N THR A 158 -1.21 32.56 1.06
CA THR A 158 -1.48 31.36 0.27
C THR A 158 -1.88 30.22 1.20
N SER A 159 -2.31 29.11 0.60
CA SER A 159 -2.40 27.82 1.27
C SER A 159 -1.42 26.82 0.64
N ASP A 160 -1.06 25.80 1.41
CA ASP A 160 -0.25 24.65 1.00
C ASP A 160 -1.09 23.58 0.28
N HIS A 161 -2.38 23.44 0.62
CA HIS A 161 -3.32 22.58 -0.08
C HIS A 161 -4.78 23.01 0.12
N GLY A 162 -5.66 22.63 -0.81
CA GLY A 162 -7.10 22.67 -0.58
C GLY A 162 -7.61 21.37 0.07
N MET A 163 -8.92 21.15 0.03
CA MET A 163 -9.55 19.92 0.52
C MET A 163 -10.82 19.61 -0.25
N THR A 164 -11.17 18.32 -0.30
CA THR A 164 -12.44 17.85 -0.86
C THR A 164 -13.63 18.23 0.02
N GLU A 165 -14.85 18.12 -0.50
CA GLU A 165 -16.10 18.29 0.25
C GLU A 165 -16.19 17.38 1.50
N TRP A 166 -15.47 16.26 1.49
CA TRP A 166 -15.37 15.35 2.63
C TRP A 166 -14.38 15.82 3.70
N GLY A 167 -13.80 17.01 3.55
CA GLY A 167 -12.77 17.52 4.46
C GLY A 167 -11.51 16.67 4.40
N SER A 168 -11.19 16.08 3.25
CA SER A 168 -10.03 15.21 3.07
C SER A 168 -9.08 15.82 2.03
N HIS A 169 -7.78 15.64 2.23
CA HIS A 169 -6.72 16.02 1.30
C HIS A 169 -5.63 14.93 1.23
N GLY A 170 -4.72 15.05 0.25
CA GLY A 170 -3.61 14.11 0.02
C GLY A 170 -3.74 13.27 -1.25
N ALA A 171 -4.84 13.42 -1.99
CA ALA A 171 -4.98 12.98 -3.36
C ALA A 171 -4.59 14.11 -4.34
N GLY A 172 -5.05 14.03 -5.59
CA GLY A 172 -4.60 14.89 -6.69
C GLY A 172 -5.74 15.62 -7.38
N SER A 173 -6.88 15.81 -6.70
CA SER A 173 -7.99 16.56 -7.28
C SER A 173 -7.68 18.06 -7.33
N PHE A 174 -8.33 18.79 -8.24
CA PHE A 174 -8.16 20.25 -8.30
C PHE A 174 -8.56 20.95 -6.99
N HIS A 175 -9.55 20.42 -6.27
CA HIS A 175 -9.94 20.91 -4.95
C HIS A 175 -8.82 20.82 -3.90
N GLU A 176 -7.83 19.93 -4.10
CA GLU A 176 -6.71 19.73 -3.19
C GLU A 176 -5.44 20.46 -3.65
N THR A 177 -5.22 20.57 -4.97
CA THR A 177 -3.95 21.09 -5.51
C THR A 177 -4.00 22.57 -5.90
N VAL A 178 -5.19 23.10 -6.21
CA VAL A 178 -5.36 24.52 -6.54
C VAL A 178 -5.50 25.31 -5.24
N THR A 179 -4.59 26.24 -5.00
CA THR A 179 -4.56 27.06 -3.79
C THR A 179 -4.70 28.54 -4.13
N PRO A 180 -5.31 29.36 -3.24
CA PRO A 180 -5.37 30.79 -3.44
C PRO A 180 -3.97 31.40 -3.30
N LEU A 181 -3.67 32.42 -4.10
CA LEU A 181 -2.45 33.22 -3.98
C LEU A 181 -2.79 34.71 -4.04
N LEU A 182 -2.65 35.40 -2.91
CA LEU A 182 -2.77 36.84 -2.81
C LEU A 182 -1.41 37.44 -2.48
N ILE A 183 -0.92 38.32 -3.35
CA ILE A 183 0.37 38.99 -3.16
C ILE A 183 0.25 40.49 -3.40
N TRP A 184 0.88 41.28 -2.53
CA TRP A 184 0.84 42.75 -2.62
C TRP A 184 2.02 43.39 -1.88
N GLY A 185 2.14 44.71 -2.00
CA GLY A 185 3.19 45.50 -1.34
C GLY A 185 4.36 45.82 -2.28
N SER A 186 5.54 46.03 -1.68
CA SER A 186 6.73 46.48 -2.39
C SER A 186 7.26 45.44 -3.38
N GLY A 187 7.72 45.89 -4.55
CA GLY A 187 8.29 45.02 -5.58
C GLY A 187 7.27 44.16 -6.35
N ILE A 188 5.98 44.25 -6.05
CA ILE A 188 4.91 43.49 -6.72
C ILE A 188 4.20 44.36 -7.79
N VAL A 189 3.87 43.75 -8.92
CA VAL A 189 3.04 44.37 -9.97
C VAL A 189 1.60 44.48 -9.47
N GLY A 190 1.01 45.67 -9.57
CA GLY A 190 -0.38 45.92 -9.19
C GLY A 190 -1.39 45.20 -10.10
N PRO A 191 -2.69 45.23 -9.74
CA PRO A 191 -3.73 44.62 -10.55
C PRO A 191 -3.77 45.21 -11.97
N VAL A 192 -3.94 44.34 -12.97
CA VAL A 192 -4.06 44.74 -14.38
C VAL A 192 -5.53 44.61 -14.78
N GLU A 193 -6.13 45.71 -15.22
CA GLU A 193 -7.50 45.72 -15.77
C GLU A 193 -7.51 45.14 -17.18
N ILE A 194 -8.56 44.37 -17.52
CA ILE A 194 -8.73 43.78 -18.84
C ILE A 194 -9.38 44.82 -19.75
N GLU A 195 -8.73 45.18 -20.86
CA GLU A 195 -9.15 46.25 -21.79
C GLU A 195 -10.42 45.94 -22.63
N THR A 196 -11.12 44.82 -22.37
CA THR A 196 -12.36 44.47 -23.07
C THR A 196 -13.56 45.20 -22.48
N ASN A 197 -14.52 45.59 -23.34
CA ASN A 197 -15.81 46.13 -22.89
C ASN A 197 -16.42 45.23 -21.81
N VAL A 198 -16.73 45.80 -20.64
CA VAL A 198 -17.27 45.09 -19.47
C VAL A 198 -18.53 44.28 -19.82
N ASN A 199 -19.25 44.66 -20.89
CA ASN A 199 -20.43 43.96 -21.40
C ASN A 199 -20.13 42.62 -22.12
N ASP A 200 -18.90 42.39 -22.59
CA ASP A 200 -18.48 41.15 -23.28
C ASP A 200 -17.77 40.15 -22.33
N LEU A 201 -17.48 40.58 -21.10
CA LEU A 201 -16.96 39.74 -20.03
C LEU A 201 -18.14 39.06 -19.32
N SER A 202 -18.68 37.99 -19.92
CA SER A 202 -19.64 37.14 -19.22
C SER A 202 -19.00 36.60 -17.93
N GLU A 203 -19.54 36.96 -16.76
CA GLU A 203 -19.14 36.41 -15.45
C GLU A 203 -19.21 34.88 -15.41
N ASP A 204 -19.99 34.28 -16.32
CA ASP A 204 -20.19 32.83 -16.47
C ASP A 204 -19.01 32.08 -17.11
N LYS A 205 -17.97 32.78 -17.59
CA LYS A 205 -16.78 32.08 -18.15
C LYS A 205 -15.90 31.57 -17.02
N ILE A 206 -16.07 30.28 -16.78
CA ILE A 206 -15.32 29.49 -15.83
C ILE A 206 -14.17 28.78 -16.54
N ASP A 207 -13.03 28.67 -15.88
CA ASP A 207 -11.86 27.91 -16.35
C ASP A 207 -11.99 26.38 -16.11
N MET A 208 -10.89 25.65 -16.33
CA MET A 208 -10.85 24.20 -16.05
C MET A 208 -10.93 23.84 -14.56
N TYR A 209 -10.76 24.81 -13.66
CA TYR A 209 -10.76 24.64 -12.20
C TYR A 209 -12.10 24.98 -11.56
N GLY A 210 -13.09 25.41 -12.33
CA GLY A 210 -14.36 25.84 -11.77
C GLY A 210 -14.36 27.30 -11.27
N LEU A 211 -13.33 28.09 -11.61
CA LEU A 211 -13.16 29.46 -11.15
C LEU A 211 -13.35 30.51 -12.27
N PRO A 212 -13.81 31.74 -11.95
CA PRO A 212 -13.88 32.82 -12.92
C PRO A 212 -12.53 33.16 -13.55
N VAL A 213 -12.50 33.36 -14.87
CA VAL A 213 -11.27 33.69 -15.62
C VAL A 213 -10.68 35.07 -15.27
N HIS A 214 -11.47 35.93 -14.64
CA HIS A 214 -11.07 37.24 -14.13
C HIS A 214 -11.69 37.49 -12.77
N ASN A 215 -11.11 38.40 -11.99
CA ASN A 215 -11.67 38.80 -10.70
C ASN A 215 -12.06 40.28 -10.72
N TYR A 216 -13.36 40.58 -10.85
CA TYR A 216 -13.89 41.94 -11.00
C TYR A 216 -13.20 42.75 -12.12
N GLY A 217 -13.13 42.19 -13.34
CA GLY A 217 -12.49 42.85 -14.49
C GLY A 217 -10.95 42.90 -14.43
N ARG A 218 -10.32 42.27 -13.43
CA ARG A 218 -8.86 42.20 -13.30
C ARG A 218 -8.33 40.86 -13.78
N LEU A 219 -7.20 40.91 -14.46
CA LEU A 219 -6.47 39.74 -14.94
C LEU A 219 -6.07 38.86 -13.76
N ARG A 220 -6.58 37.63 -13.74
CA ARG A 220 -6.12 36.59 -12.83
C ARG A 220 -4.86 35.95 -13.43
N ARG A 221 -3.89 35.66 -12.57
CA ARG A 221 -2.63 35.00 -12.96
C ARG A 221 -2.43 33.75 -12.10
N GLU A 222 -1.75 32.77 -12.68
CA GLU A 222 -1.49 31.47 -12.07
C GLU A 222 0.02 31.21 -12.12
N ILE A 223 0.53 30.54 -11.08
CA ILE A 223 1.90 30.03 -11.01
C ILE A 223 1.87 28.61 -10.47
N GLN A 224 2.94 27.85 -10.69
CA GLN A 224 3.11 26.59 -9.99
C GLN A 224 3.48 26.87 -8.53
N GLN A 225 3.02 26.04 -7.59
CA GLN A 225 3.38 26.22 -6.17
C GLN A 225 4.91 26.23 -5.96
N ALA A 226 5.66 25.46 -6.76
CA ALA A 226 7.12 25.44 -6.75
C ALA A 226 7.76 26.81 -7.07
N ASP A 227 7.07 27.67 -7.81
CA ASP A 227 7.53 29.00 -8.24
C ASP A 227 7.45 30.04 -7.10
N LEU A 228 6.77 29.71 -5.99
CA LEU A 228 6.70 30.59 -4.82
C LEU A 228 8.07 30.79 -4.15
N CYS A 229 8.90 29.74 -4.12
CA CYS A 229 10.25 29.79 -3.58
C CYS A 229 11.16 30.80 -4.33
N PRO A 230 11.33 30.70 -5.67
CA PRO A 230 12.11 31.70 -6.41
C PRO A 230 11.46 33.09 -6.43
N LEU A 231 10.13 33.21 -6.32
CA LEU A 231 9.45 34.50 -6.13
C LEU A 231 9.87 35.17 -4.82
N MET A 232 9.75 34.47 -3.69
CA MET A 232 10.16 34.96 -2.37
C MET A 232 11.65 35.32 -2.33
N ALA A 233 12.50 34.46 -2.90
CA ALA A 233 13.94 34.73 -2.98
C ALA A 233 14.23 36.01 -3.79
N SER A 234 13.51 36.21 -4.91
CA SER A 234 13.64 37.41 -5.75
C SER A 234 13.19 38.68 -5.04
N LEU A 235 12.11 38.63 -4.25
CA LEU A 235 11.61 39.77 -3.48
C LEU A 235 12.57 40.19 -2.37
N LEU A 236 13.20 39.21 -1.71
CA LEU A 236 14.20 39.44 -0.66
C LEU A 236 15.59 39.77 -1.24
N GLY A 237 15.81 39.54 -2.54
CA GLY A 237 17.11 39.70 -3.19
C GLY A 237 18.13 38.61 -2.83
N ILE A 238 17.71 37.50 -2.24
CA ILE A 238 18.61 36.42 -1.77
C ILE A 238 18.84 35.36 -2.86
N PRO A 239 19.93 34.57 -2.75
CA PRO A 239 20.12 33.41 -3.63
C PRO A 239 18.91 32.47 -3.59
N ILE A 240 18.47 32.00 -4.76
CA ILE A 240 17.40 31.00 -4.85
C ILE A 240 17.86 29.72 -4.14
N PRO A 241 17.07 29.16 -3.20
CA PRO A 241 17.46 27.97 -2.46
C PRO A 241 17.89 26.82 -3.38
N VAL A 242 18.94 26.11 -3.00
CA VAL A 242 19.62 25.16 -3.92
C VAL A 242 18.75 23.99 -4.35
N ASN A 243 17.76 23.62 -3.54
CA ASN A 243 16.81 22.54 -3.84
C ASN A 243 15.55 23.01 -4.58
N SER A 244 15.42 24.30 -4.86
CA SER A 244 14.27 24.82 -5.62
C SER A 244 14.24 24.22 -7.03
N ILE A 245 13.05 23.81 -7.46
CA ILE A 245 12.74 23.36 -8.83
C ILE A 245 11.80 24.34 -9.55
N GLY A 246 11.47 25.46 -8.91
CA GLY A 246 10.58 26.48 -9.45
C GLY A 246 11.27 27.41 -10.44
N GLN A 247 10.44 28.10 -11.21
CA GLN A 247 10.85 29.15 -12.14
C GLN A 247 10.49 30.53 -11.57
N VAL A 248 11.33 31.54 -11.77
CA VAL A 248 11.03 32.90 -11.31
C VAL A 248 9.82 33.46 -12.10
N PRO A 249 8.71 33.81 -11.42
CA PRO A 249 7.54 34.37 -12.09
C PRO A 249 7.71 35.89 -12.26
N VAL A 250 8.57 36.27 -13.21
CA VAL A 250 8.99 37.67 -13.46
C VAL A 250 7.84 38.63 -13.74
N GLU A 251 6.68 38.12 -14.14
CA GLU A 251 5.48 38.89 -14.41
C GLU A 251 4.93 39.55 -13.15
N PHE A 252 5.18 38.98 -11.97
CA PHE A 252 4.75 39.52 -10.67
C PHE A 252 5.73 40.56 -10.11
N LEU A 253 6.92 40.70 -10.67
CA LEU A 253 7.97 41.58 -10.15
C LEU A 253 7.93 42.96 -10.82
N LYS A 254 7.73 44.01 -10.02
CA LYS A 254 7.77 45.42 -10.44
C LYS A 254 9.20 45.96 -10.36
N ILE A 255 10.06 45.44 -11.24
CA ILE A 255 11.48 45.80 -11.35
C ILE A 255 11.85 46.03 -12.83
N PRO A 256 12.99 46.70 -13.12
CA PRO A 256 13.49 46.87 -14.49
C PRO A 256 13.65 45.54 -15.25
N GLU A 257 13.42 45.56 -16.56
CA GLU A 257 13.54 44.37 -17.42
C GLU A 257 14.95 43.75 -17.40
N TYR A 258 15.99 44.58 -17.24
CA TYR A 258 17.36 44.10 -17.04
C TYR A 258 17.48 43.21 -15.80
N ASP A 259 16.89 43.61 -14.67
CA ASP A 259 16.94 42.84 -13.42
C ASP A 259 16.11 41.55 -13.53
N LYS A 260 14.96 41.58 -14.23
CA LYS A 260 14.20 40.36 -14.55
C LYS A 260 15.04 39.36 -15.35
N ALA A 261 15.82 39.83 -16.33
CA ALA A 261 16.73 38.97 -17.10
C ALA A 261 17.84 38.38 -16.20
N LYS A 262 18.42 39.18 -15.30
CA LYS A 262 19.44 38.71 -14.34
C LYS A 262 18.89 37.69 -13.34
N LEU A 263 17.66 37.88 -12.84
CA LEU A 263 17.00 36.91 -11.96
C LEU A 263 16.69 35.59 -12.68
N THR A 264 16.19 35.67 -13.91
CA THR A 264 15.91 34.47 -14.73
C THR A 264 17.20 33.69 -15.01
N ARG A 265 18.31 34.40 -15.27
CA ARG A 265 19.65 33.80 -15.39
C ARG A 265 20.10 33.14 -14.08
N ALA A 266 19.91 33.80 -12.93
CA ALA A 266 20.29 33.23 -11.63
C ALA A 266 19.52 31.92 -11.34
N ASN A 267 18.23 31.89 -11.67
CA ASN A 267 17.40 30.69 -11.57
C ASN A 267 17.87 29.57 -12.50
N TRP A 268 18.20 29.90 -13.75
CA TRP A 268 18.84 28.96 -14.68
C TRP A 268 20.12 28.37 -14.09
N LEU A 269 21.05 29.21 -13.62
CA LEU A 269 22.32 28.75 -13.06
C LEU A 269 22.15 27.85 -11.84
N GLN A 270 21.16 28.14 -10.99
CA GLN A 270 20.84 27.31 -9.83
C GLN A 270 20.33 25.91 -10.24
N ILE A 271 19.40 25.82 -11.20
CA ILE A 271 18.89 24.55 -11.72
C ILE A 271 19.96 23.80 -12.53
N TYR A 272 20.77 24.51 -13.33
CA TYR A 272 21.91 23.94 -14.04
C TYR A 272 22.95 23.36 -13.08
N GLY A 273 23.20 24.01 -11.94
CA GLY A 273 24.05 23.46 -10.88
C GLY A 273 23.58 22.08 -10.41
N GLN A 274 22.28 21.91 -10.16
CA GLN A 274 21.69 20.61 -9.82
C GLN A 274 21.87 19.59 -10.95
N LEU A 275 21.55 19.98 -12.19
CA LEU A 275 21.69 19.13 -13.37
C LEU A 275 23.14 18.63 -13.54
N LYS A 276 24.12 19.52 -13.40
CA LYS A 276 25.55 19.21 -13.57
C LYS A 276 26.04 18.21 -12.53
N ILE A 277 25.60 18.34 -11.29
CA ILE A 277 25.91 17.37 -10.23
C ILE A 277 25.32 16.01 -10.59
N LYS A 278 24.03 15.95 -10.96
CA LYS A 278 23.36 14.68 -11.29
C LYS A 278 23.92 14.02 -12.54
N TYR A 279 24.22 14.80 -13.57
CA TYR A 279 24.95 14.34 -14.76
C TYR A 279 26.29 13.70 -14.37
N SER A 280 27.08 14.39 -13.55
CA SER A 280 28.41 13.92 -13.16
C SER A 280 28.35 12.65 -12.30
N GLU A 281 27.37 12.57 -11.40
CA GLU A 281 27.08 11.38 -10.61
C GLU A 281 26.81 10.18 -11.52
N LYS A 282 25.87 10.30 -12.48
CA LYS A 282 25.50 9.21 -13.39
C LYS A 282 26.60 8.85 -14.38
N LYS A 283 27.35 9.83 -14.88
CA LYS A 283 28.49 9.59 -15.78
C LYS A 283 29.61 8.83 -15.07
N LYS A 284 29.90 9.15 -13.81
CA LYS A 284 30.94 8.46 -13.02
C LYS A 284 30.52 7.05 -12.61
N SER A 285 29.23 6.81 -12.40
CA SER A 285 28.73 5.48 -12.01
C SER A 285 28.59 4.51 -13.19
N HIS A 286 28.79 4.96 -14.44
CA HIS A 286 28.62 4.13 -15.63
C HIS A 286 29.89 4.11 -16.49
N PHE A 287 30.06 3.01 -17.24
CA PHE A 287 31.06 2.98 -18.31
C PHE A 287 30.70 4.00 -19.39
N SER A 288 31.71 4.70 -19.91
CA SER A 288 31.54 5.76 -20.92
C SER A 288 30.76 5.31 -22.16
N ILE A 289 30.90 4.04 -22.56
CA ILE A 289 30.20 3.45 -23.71
C ILE A 289 28.70 3.19 -23.45
N LEU A 290 28.29 3.05 -22.19
CA LEU A 290 26.91 2.78 -21.78
C LEU A 290 26.18 4.04 -21.31
N PHE A 291 26.92 5.10 -20.98
CA PHE A 291 26.33 6.37 -20.57
C PHE A 291 25.74 7.13 -21.76
N ARG A 292 24.52 7.62 -21.63
CA ARG A 292 23.79 8.39 -22.64
C ARG A 292 23.34 9.72 -22.06
N GLU A 293 23.82 10.81 -22.66
CA GLU A 293 23.38 12.15 -22.29
C GLU A 293 21.91 12.39 -22.64
N PHE A 294 21.27 13.29 -21.91
CA PHE A 294 19.95 13.79 -22.22
C PHE A 294 19.96 14.46 -23.61
N PRO A 295 19.22 13.93 -24.62
CA PRO A 295 19.39 14.36 -26.00
C PRO A 295 19.08 15.83 -26.26
N SER A 296 18.13 16.40 -25.54
CA SER A 296 17.66 17.78 -25.75
C SER A 296 18.53 18.84 -25.09
N LEU A 297 19.49 18.47 -24.23
CA LEU A 297 20.41 19.41 -23.57
C LEU A 297 21.75 18.71 -23.26
N LYS A 298 22.63 18.68 -24.27
CA LYS A 298 23.98 18.12 -24.13
C LYS A 298 24.90 19.11 -23.41
N MET A 299 25.84 18.58 -22.63
CA MET A 299 26.76 19.43 -21.86
C MET A 299 27.69 20.28 -22.76
N SER A 300 27.98 19.81 -23.98
CA SER A 300 28.78 20.55 -24.97
C SER A 300 28.10 21.83 -25.46
N ASP A 301 26.77 21.82 -25.51
CA ASP A 301 26.01 22.85 -26.20
C ASP A 301 25.61 23.98 -25.24
N ILE A 302 25.65 23.72 -23.93
CA ILE A 302 25.24 24.66 -22.87
C ILE A 302 26.04 25.97 -22.94
N ASN A 303 27.37 25.90 -23.04
CA ASN A 303 28.19 27.11 -23.09
C ASN A 303 27.82 28.01 -24.28
N ASN A 304 27.55 27.40 -25.44
CA ASN A 304 27.13 28.15 -26.63
C ASN A 304 25.75 28.78 -26.43
N MET A 305 24.81 28.05 -25.82
CA MET A 305 23.47 28.57 -25.52
C MET A 305 23.49 29.70 -24.48
N GLU A 306 24.32 29.59 -23.43
CA GLU A 306 24.54 30.65 -22.45
C GLU A 306 25.13 31.90 -23.11
N ASN A 307 26.13 31.75 -23.98
CA ASN A 307 26.71 32.88 -24.71
C ASN A 307 25.70 33.63 -25.57
N VAL A 308 24.74 32.91 -26.20
CA VAL A 308 23.64 33.54 -26.93
C VAL A 308 22.76 34.37 -26.00
N CYS A 309 22.40 33.85 -24.82
CA CYS A 309 21.61 34.59 -23.85
C CYS A 309 22.34 35.84 -23.32
N GLU A 310 23.65 35.75 -23.04
CA GLU A 310 24.45 36.91 -22.63
C GLU A 310 24.60 37.96 -23.74
N SER A 311 24.69 37.53 -25.01
CA SER A 311 24.68 38.44 -26.16
C SER A 311 23.35 39.20 -26.27
N LEU A 312 22.22 38.55 -25.99
CA LEU A 312 20.91 39.22 -25.95
C LEU A 312 20.84 40.27 -24.82
N ILE A 313 21.33 39.94 -23.62
CA ILE A 313 21.38 40.88 -22.49
C ILE A 313 22.26 42.09 -22.82
N SER A 314 23.47 41.86 -23.33
CA SER A 314 24.40 42.94 -23.70
C SER A 314 23.86 43.83 -24.84
N SER A 315 23.03 43.28 -25.71
CA SER A 315 22.34 44.02 -26.79
C SER A 315 21.05 44.72 -26.35
N GLY A 316 20.70 44.68 -25.06
CA GLY A 316 19.47 45.30 -24.52
C GLY A 316 18.17 44.53 -24.82
N LYS A 317 18.25 43.32 -25.39
CA LYS A 317 17.09 42.47 -25.75
C LYS A 317 16.65 41.60 -24.58
N TYR A 318 16.24 42.22 -23.48
CA TYR A 318 15.95 41.53 -22.22
C TYR A 318 14.79 40.54 -22.31
N HIS A 319 13.72 40.88 -23.01
CA HIS A 319 12.55 40.01 -23.15
C HIS A 319 12.90 38.68 -23.85
N GLU A 320 13.65 38.75 -24.96
CA GLU A 320 14.15 37.56 -25.68
C GLU A 320 15.08 36.72 -24.78
N ALA A 321 15.96 37.37 -24.01
CA ALA A 321 16.84 36.69 -23.07
C ALA A 321 16.08 35.94 -21.97
N ILE A 322 15.03 36.56 -21.40
CA ILE A 322 14.15 35.94 -20.39
C ILE A 322 13.50 34.68 -20.97
N GLN A 323 12.90 34.77 -22.16
CA GLN A 323 12.26 33.62 -22.80
C GLN A 323 13.25 32.47 -23.05
N LYS A 324 14.46 32.79 -23.53
CA LYS A 324 15.52 31.79 -23.76
C LYS A 324 15.99 31.14 -22.46
N TYR A 325 16.21 31.90 -21.39
CA TYR A 325 16.56 31.33 -20.09
C TYR A 325 15.44 30.47 -19.50
N LYS A 326 14.17 30.90 -19.57
CA LYS A 326 13.03 30.06 -19.15
C LYS A 326 13.00 28.73 -19.91
N HIS A 327 13.23 28.77 -21.23
CA HIS A 327 13.31 27.57 -22.04
C HIS A 327 14.46 26.64 -21.63
N LEU A 328 15.67 27.18 -21.42
CA LEU A 328 16.82 26.41 -20.92
C LEU A 328 16.51 25.78 -19.57
N THR A 329 15.93 26.55 -18.63
CA THR A 329 15.51 26.04 -17.32
C THR A 329 14.54 24.88 -17.43
N SER A 330 13.53 24.96 -18.30
CA SER A 330 12.61 23.86 -18.58
C SER A 330 13.33 22.62 -19.12
N LEU A 331 14.26 22.79 -20.06
CA LEU A 331 15.10 21.69 -20.56
C LEU A 331 15.97 21.07 -19.46
N ALA A 332 16.53 21.86 -18.56
CA ALA A 332 17.32 21.35 -17.45
C ALA A 332 16.48 20.61 -16.41
N LEU A 333 15.25 21.05 -16.10
CA LEU A 333 14.32 20.30 -15.25
C LEU A 333 13.97 18.94 -15.87
N ASN A 334 13.72 18.90 -17.18
CA ASN A 334 13.50 17.65 -17.92
C ASN A 334 14.75 16.75 -17.90
N GLY A 335 15.94 17.33 -18.08
CA GLY A 335 17.22 16.62 -17.95
C GLY A 335 17.46 16.08 -16.55
N LEU A 336 17.10 16.83 -15.50
CA LEU A 336 17.21 16.41 -14.12
C LEU A 336 16.31 15.21 -13.85
N ASN A 337 15.07 15.24 -14.34
CA ASN A 337 14.14 14.12 -14.28
C ASN A 337 14.69 12.88 -15.02
N TYR A 338 15.25 13.07 -16.23
CA TYR A 338 15.90 12.00 -16.98
C TYR A 338 17.03 11.33 -16.18
N TYR A 339 17.93 12.11 -15.56
CA TYR A 339 19.03 11.55 -14.77
C TYR A 339 18.57 10.94 -13.44
N HIS A 340 17.48 11.42 -12.83
CA HIS A 340 16.85 10.77 -11.68
C HIS A 340 16.27 9.40 -12.03
N LYS A 341 15.63 9.27 -13.20
CA LYS A 341 15.03 8.02 -13.69
C LYS A 341 15.99 7.15 -14.52
N TYR A 342 17.25 7.55 -14.67
CA TYR A 342 18.23 6.93 -15.59
C TYR A 342 18.37 5.40 -15.42
N ASP A 343 18.47 4.95 -14.17
CA ASP A 343 18.70 3.53 -13.85
C ASP A 343 17.42 2.70 -13.78
N ARG A 344 16.24 3.31 -13.98
CA ARG A 344 14.93 2.68 -13.72
C ARG A 344 14.72 1.41 -14.53
N LEU A 345 15.03 1.44 -15.82
CA LEU A 345 14.87 0.27 -16.70
C LEU A 345 15.84 -0.86 -16.34
N TYR A 346 17.11 -0.54 -16.08
CA TYR A 346 18.13 -1.53 -15.74
C TYR A 346 17.86 -2.19 -14.39
N LEU A 347 17.62 -1.40 -13.34
CA LEU A 347 17.27 -1.92 -12.03
C LEU A 347 15.93 -2.67 -12.08
N GLY A 348 14.99 -2.20 -12.89
CA GLY A 348 13.74 -2.89 -13.14
C GLY A 348 13.95 -4.28 -13.71
N PHE A 349 14.83 -4.41 -14.71
CA PHE A 349 15.22 -5.71 -15.27
C PHE A 349 15.88 -6.63 -14.21
N CYS A 350 16.75 -6.10 -13.35
CA CYS A 350 17.36 -6.88 -12.27
C CYS A 350 16.32 -7.41 -11.28
N VAL A 351 15.34 -6.59 -10.89
CA VAL A 351 14.25 -6.99 -9.98
C VAL A 351 13.34 -8.02 -10.64
N SER A 352 12.89 -7.80 -11.88
CA SER A 352 12.07 -8.77 -12.62
C SER A 352 12.81 -10.10 -12.81
N SER A 353 14.10 -10.05 -13.17
CA SER A 353 14.96 -11.23 -13.29
C SER A 353 15.06 -11.99 -11.96
N THR A 354 15.17 -11.28 -10.84
CA THR A 354 15.19 -11.88 -9.50
C THR A 354 13.94 -12.71 -9.24
N PHE A 355 12.74 -12.16 -9.48
CA PHE A 355 11.49 -12.89 -9.28
C PHE A 355 11.36 -14.09 -10.23
N CYS A 356 11.75 -13.93 -11.51
CA CYS A 356 11.74 -15.03 -12.47
C CYS A 356 12.71 -16.15 -12.08
N LEU A 357 13.95 -15.82 -11.73
CA LEU A 357 14.98 -16.79 -11.33
C LEU A 357 14.65 -17.45 -9.99
N TRP A 358 14.06 -16.72 -9.05
CA TRP A 358 13.61 -17.28 -7.78
C TRP A 358 12.47 -18.28 -8.00
N SER A 359 11.51 -17.95 -8.85
CA SER A 359 10.45 -18.87 -9.26
C SER A 359 11.01 -20.13 -9.93
N LEU A 360 12.02 -19.97 -10.79
CA LEU A 360 12.72 -21.08 -11.43
C LEU A 360 13.45 -21.98 -10.42
N VAL A 361 14.10 -21.40 -9.41
CA VAL A 361 14.74 -22.14 -8.30
C VAL A 361 13.71 -22.95 -7.52
N ILE A 362 12.55 -22.37 -7.22
CA ILE A 362 11.45 -23.07 -6.55
C ILE A 362 10.99 -24.25 -7.42
N LEU A 363 10.65 -24.01 -8.68
CA LEU A 363 10.19 -25.06 -9.60
C LEU A 363 11.21 -26.21 -9.73
N CYS A 364 12.50 -25.91 -9.91
CA CYS A 364 13.54 -26.93 -9.97
C CYS A 364 13.61 -27.81 -8.70
N ARG A 365 13.41 -27.20 -7.51
CA ARG A 365 13.35 -27.97 -6.26
C ARG A 365 12.12 -28.87 -6.18
N LEU A 366 10.99 -28.45 -6.77
CA LEU A 366 9.75 -29.22 -6.77
C LEU A 366 9.79 -30.41 -7.75
N PHE A 367 10.44 -30.27 -8.91
CA PHE A 367 10.58 -31.33 -9.91
C PHE A 367 11.41 -32.55 -9.41
N ASN A 368 12.22 -32.39 -8.36
CA ASN A 368 13.29 -33.33 -8.04
C ASN A 368 12.93 -34.49 -7.09
N ARG A 369 11.70 -35.02 -7.08
CA ARG A 369 11.38 -36.04 -6.06
C ARG A 369 10.46 -37.20 -6.36
N SER A 370 9.88 -37.32 -7.55
CA SER A 370 9.00 -38.48 -7.86
C SER A 370 9.55 -39.46 -8.89
N ASP A 371 10.56 -39.10 -9.67
CA ASP A 371 10.75 -39.81 -10.93
C ASP A 371 12.14 -40.44 -11.02
N HIS A 372 12.19 -41.76 -10.82
CA HIS A 372 13.16 -42.63 -11.48
C HIS A 372 12.92 -42.62 -13.01
N VAL A 373 12.87 -41.44 -13.61
CA VAL A 373 12.87 -41.33 -15.07
C VAL A 373 14.28 -41.70 -15.50
N GLU A 374 14.40 -42.90 -16.06
CA GLU A 374 15.48 -43.29 -16.93
C GLU A 374 15.73 -42.16 -17.92
N CYS A 375 16.75 -41.36 -17.61
CA CYS A 375 17.15 -40.22 -18.40
C CYS A 375 17.55 -40.77 -19.77
N ARG A 376 16.75 -40.50 -20.81
CA ARG A 376 17.26 -40.64 -22.19
C ARG A 376 18.55 -39.84 -22.26
N ASN A 377 19.63 -40.51 -22.67
CA ASN A 377 20.95 -39.92 -22.82
C ASN A 377 20.86 -38.78 -23.82
N TYR A 378 20.82 -37.55 -23.32
CA TYR A 378 21.10 -36.39 -24.16
C TYR A 378 22.51 -36.51 -24.72
N PRO A 379 22.72 -36.19 -26.00
CA PRO A 379 24.06 -36.09 -26.55
C PRO A 379 24.89 -35.14 -25.66
N SER A 380 25.96 -35.68 -25.08
CA SER A 380 26.81 -34.99 -24.09
C SER A 380 27.38 -33.67 -24.62
N TYR A 381 27.56 -33.57 -25.95
CA TYR A 381 28.13 -32.41 -26.63
C TYR A 381 27.21 -31.17 -26.63
N LEU A 382 25.91 -31.31 -26.94
CA LEU A 382 24.96 -30.19 -26.97
C LEU A 382 24.75 -29.62 -25.56
N ASN A 383 24.63 -30.49 -24.56
CA ASN A 383 24.52 -30.10 -23.15
C ASN A 383 25.76 -29.32 -22.69
N SER A 384 26.97 -29.76 -23.09
CA SER A 384 28.22 -29.07 -22.75
C SER A 384 28.28 -27.66 -23.35
N PHE A 385 27.88 -27.49 -24.61
CA PHE A 385 27.92 -26.18 -25.28
C PHE A 385 27.01 -25.14 -24.60
N TYR A 386 25.75 -25.49 -24.32
CA TYR A 386 24.81 -24.57 -23.66
C TYR A 386 25.27 -24.16 -22.26
N TRP A 387 25.82 -25.08 -21.47
CA TRP A 387 26.35 -24.73 -20.14
C TRP A 387 27.61 -23.89 -20.23
N THR A 388 28.49 -24.12 -21.19
CA THR A 388 29.65 -23.24 -21.42
C THR A 388 29.19 -21.83 -21.75
N LEU A 389 28.21 -21.67 -22.65
CA LEU A 389 27.64 -20.37 -22.98
C LEU A 389 27.00 -19.68 -21.77
N ILE A 390 26.19 -20.41 -20.98
CA ILE A 390 25.59 -19.88 -19.74
C ILE A 390 26.68 -19.46 -18.74
N ASN A 391 27.73 -20.27 -18.58
CA ASN A 391 28.85 -19.91 -17.70
C ASN A 391 29.59 -18.66 -18.19
N CYS A 392 29.84 -18.53 -19.49
CA CYS A 392 30.45 -17.33 -20.07
C CYS A 392 29.57 -16.08 -19.83
N ILE A 393 28.24 -16.20 -20.00
CA ILE A 393 27.29 -15.10 -19.73
C ILE A 393 27.30 -14.75 -18.24
N VAL A 394 27.28 -15.74 -17.35
CA VAL A 394 27.28 -15.53 -15.90
C VAL A 394 28.59 -14.90 -15.42
N ILE A 395 29.72 -15.33 -15.96
CA ILE A 395 31.03 -14.73 -15.68
C ILE A 395 31.06 -13.30 -16.22
N GLY A 396 30.63 -13.06 -17.46
CA GLY A 396 30.56 -11.72 -18.05
C GLY A 396 29.67 -10.78 -17.25
N PHE A 397 28.47 -11.24 -16.87
CA PHE A 397 27.56 -10.48 -16.00
C PHE A 397 28.14 -10.29 -14.60
N GLY A 398 28.78 -11.31 -14.02
CA GLY A 398 29.42 -11.22 -12.71
C GLY A 398 30.57 -10.21 -12.68
N LEU A 399 31.41 -10.18 -13.71
CA LEU A 399 32.45 -9.17 -13.88
C LEU A 399 31.84 -7.77 -14.01
N LEU A 400 30.77 -7.62 -14.79
CA LEU A 400 30.04 -6.36 -14.94
C LEU A 400 29.46 -5.89 -13.61
N VAL A 401 28.83 -6.76 -12.83
CA VAL A 401 28.31 -6.45 -11.48
C VAL A 401 29.43 -6.07 -10.53
N LEU A 402 30.56 -6.79 -10.51
CA LEU A 402 31.71 -6.45 -9.66
C LEU A 402 32.31 -5.08 -10.02
N THR A 403 32.36 -4.75 -11.32
CA THR A 403 32.83 -3.44 -11.74
C THR A 403 31.86 -2.32 -11.34
N PHE A 404 30.55 -2.51 -11.48
CA PHE A 404 29.57 -1.53 -11.03
C PHE A 404 29.50 -1.43 -9.50
N ALA A 405 29.70 -2.53 -8.78
CA ALA A 405 29.71 -2.55 -7.32
C ALA A 405 30.75 -1.61 -6.71
N ASN A 406 31.88 -1.39 -7.41
CA ASN A 406 32.92 -0.46 -6.99
C ASN A 406 32.55 1.01 -7.26
N SER A 407 31.62 1.27 -8.20
CA SER A 407 31.24 2.62 -8.65
C SER A 407 29.87 3.07 -8.17
N TRP A 408 29.01 2.13 -7.74
CA TRP A 408 27.66 2.39 -7.25
C TRP A 408 27.61 2.31 -5.73
N SER A 409 26.59 2.95 -5.15
CA SER A 409 26.27 2.77 -3.74
C SER A 409 25.79 1.35 -3.45
N LEU A 410 25.83 0.94 -2.17
CA LEU A 410 25.48 -0.42 -1.75
C LEU A 410 24.07 -0.86 -2.21
N GLY A 411 23.09 0.05 -2.20
CA GLY A 411 21.69 -0.28 -2.49
C GLY A 411 21.49 -0.89 -3.89
N PRO A 412 21.79 -0.15 -4.97
CA PRO A 412 21.73 -0.69 -6.34
C PRO A 412 22.57 -1.94 -6.57
N THR A 413 23.75 -2.02 -5.96
CA THR A 413 24.63 -3.19 -6.06
C THR A 413 23.95 -4.46 -5.56
N VAL A 414 23.17 -4.39 -4.47
CA VAL A 414 22.40 -5.53 -3.97
C VAL A 414 21.41 -6.04 -5.03
N TYR A 415 20.69 -5.15 -5.72
CA TYR A 415 19.72 -5.55 -6.75
C TYR A 415 20.38 -6.27 -7.94
N GLN A 416 21.63 -5.94 -8.25
CA GLN A 416 22.40 -6.60 -9.32
C GLN A 416 22.96 -7.96 -8.88
N LEU A 417 23.34 -8.09 -7.61
CA LEU A 417 23.91 -9.31 -7.04
C LEU A 417 22.89 -10.44 -6.89
N VAL A 418 21.64 -10.13 -6.51
CA VAL A 418 20.61 -11.15 -6.28
C VAL A 418 20.36 -12.03 -7.51
N PRO A 419 20.08 -11.50 -8.71
CA PRO A 419 19.86 -12.35 -9.88
C PRO A 419 21.12 -13.16 -10.23
N LEU A 420 22.32 -12.58 -10.07
CA LEU A 420 23.59 -13.31 -10.25
C LEU A 420 23.70 -14.51 -9.30
N ILE A 421 23.44 -14.31 -8.00
CA ILE A 421 23.46 -15.37 -6.99
C ILE A 421 22.44 -16.46 -7.33
N LEU A 422 21.25 -16.10 -7.81
CA LEU A 422 20.22 -17.06 -8.18
C LEU A 422 20.62 -17.88 -9.40
N VAL A 423 21.17 -17.27 -10.45
CA VAL A 423 21.70 -18.01 -11.61
C VAL A 423 22.85 -18.92 -11.21
N LEU A 424 23.80 -18.42 -10.40
CA LEU A 424 24.88 -19.25 -9.85
C LEU A 424 24.33 -20.43 -9.05
N SER A 425 23.26 -20.22 -8.27
CA SER A 425 22.62 -21.29 -7.51
C SER A 425 22.02 -22.38 -8.41
N LEU A 426 21.39 -21.99 -9.53
CA LEU A 426 20.84 -22.93 -10.52
C LEU A 426 21.96 -23.69 -11.24
N ASN A 427 23.11 -23.03 -11.43
CA ASN A 427 24.25 -23.56 -12.15
C ASN A 427 25.26 -24.31 -11.25
N TYR A 428 25.17 -24.19 -9.92
CA TYR A 428 26.18 -24.71 -8.99
C TYR A 428 26.34 -26.24 -9.04
N SER A 429 25.23 -27.00 -9.10
CA SER A 429 25.28 -28.47 -9.05
C SER A 429 24.85 -29.12 -10.36
N ARG A 430 25.54 -30.20 -10.74
CA ARG A 430 25.18 -31.04 -11.91
C ARG A 430 23.72 -31.53 -11.84
N THR A 431 23.21 -31.76 -10.63
CA THR A 431 21.82 -32.16 -10.39
C THR A 431 20.84 -31.05 -10.75
N ARG A 432 21.08 -29.79 -10.34
CA ARG A 432 20.21 -28.64 -10.68
C ARG A 432 20.23 -28.34 -12.18
N ARG A 433 21.41 -28.43 -12.81
CA ARG A 433 21.55 -28.31 -14.27
C ARG A 433 20.68 -29.33 -15.02
N LYS A 434 20.72 -30.60 -14.58
CA LYS A 434 19.88 -31.65 -15.15
C LYS A 434 18.39 -31.38 -14.91
N GLN A 435 17.99 -30.98 -13.71
CA GLN A 435 16.59 -30.64 -13.40
C GLN A 435 16.05 -29.54 -14.32
N LEU A 436 16.83 -28.46 -14.50
CA LEU A 436 16.45 -27.34 -15.35
C LEU A 436 16.22 -27.79 -16.80
N LEU A 437 17.15 -28.56 -17.37
CA LEU A 437 17.03 -29.06 -18.74
C LEU A 437 15.87 -30.04 -18.90
N THR A 438 15.65 -30.93 -17.94
CA THR A 438 14.51 -31.85 -17.95
C THR A 438 13.20 -31.08 -17.92
N MET A 439 13.09 -30.04 -17.09
CA MET A 439 11.91 -29.18 -17.02
C MET A 439 11.68 -28.40 -18.32
N ILE A 440 12.72 -27.78 -18.89
CA ILE A 440 12.63 -27.08 -20.18
C ILE A 440 12.17 -28.03 -21.27
N ASN A 441 12.73 -29.24 -21.32
CA ASN A 441 12.34 -30.25 -22.29
C ASN A 441 10.92 -30.77 -22.08
N TYR A 442 10.48 -30.92 -20.83
CA TYR A 442 9.10 -31.32 -20.52
C TYR A 442 8.11 -30.26 -20.97
N LEU A 443 8.41 -28.97 -20.74
CA LEU A 443 7.61 -27.85 -21.25
C LEU A 443 7.61 -27.81 -22.77
N TRP A 444 8.77 -27.96 -23.41
CA TRP A 444 8.91 -27.94 -24.87
C TRP A 444 8.15 -29.09 -25.53
N ASN A 445 8.35 -30.32 -25.05
CA ASN A 445 7.65 -31.48 -25.58
C ASN A 445 6.15 -31.46 -25.23
N GLY A 446 5.77 -30.93 -24.07
CA GLY A 446 4.36 -30.74 -23.71
C GLY A 446 3.64 -29.74 -24.63
N LEU A 447 4.33 -28.71 -25.12
CA LEU A 447 3.78 -27.71 -26.03
C LEU A 447 3.76 -28.17 -27.50
N PHE A 448 4.67 -29.06 -27.92
CA PHE A 448 4.88 -29.41 -29.33
C PHE A 448 4.81 -30.92 -29.65
N ALA A 449 4.41 -31.78 -28.72
CA ALA A 449 4.26 -33.22 -29.00
C ALA A 449 3.07 -33.50 -29.93
N LYS A 450 3.32 -34.29 -30.98
CA LYS A 450 2.31 -34.71 -31.98
C LYS A 450 1.38 -35.85 -31.51
N ASP A 451 1.69 -36.52 -30.39
CA ASP A 451 1.08 -37.82 -30.01
C ASP A 451 0.13 -37.78 -28.79
N TYR A 452 -0.35 -36.61 -28.35
CA TYR A 452 -1.39 -36.55 -27.32
C TYR A 452 -2.78 -36.50 -27.93
N ARG A 453 -3.71 -37.29 -27.37
CA ARG A 453 -5.14 -37.22 -27.72
C ARG A 453 -5.62 -35.76 -27.61
N VAL A 454 -6.21 -35.22 -28.67
CA VAL A 454 -6.67 -33.81 -28.80
C VAL A 454 -7.42 -33.30 -27.56
N SER A 455 -8.14 -34.17 -26.85
CA SER A 455 -8.84 -33.88 -25.58
C SER A 455 -7.92 -33.42 -24.44
N SER A 456 -6.71 -33.98 -24.26
CA SER A 456 -5.85 -33.60 -23.11
C SER A 456 -5.17 -32.24 -23.30
N LEU A 457 -4.83 -31.90 -24.55
CA LEU A 457 -4.20 -30.61 -24.86
C LEU A 457 -5.23 -29.47 -24.77
N TYR A 458 -6.45 -29.69 -25.25
CA TYR A 458 -7.56 -28.74 -25.08
C TYR A 458 -7.81 -28.42 -23.61
N THR A 459 -7.87 -29.42 -22.72
CA THR A 459 -8.06 -29.22 -21.28
C THR A 459 -6.90 -28.46 -20.63
N ILE A 460 -5.64 -28.73 -21.01
CA ILE A 460 -4.48 -27.99 -20.48
C ILE A 460 -4.53 -26.53 -20.93
N CYS A 461 -4.82 -26.28 -22.22
CA CYS A 461 -4.93 -24.93 -22.77
C CYS A 461 -6.10 -24.16 -22.14
N SER A 462 -7.27 -24.79 -21.95
CA SER A 462 -8.44 -24.16 -21.33
C SER A 462 -8.17 -23.79 -19.86
N ILE A 463 -7.58 -24.69 -19.08
CA ILE A 463 -7.17 -24.43 -17.69
C ILE A 463 -6.13 -23.30 -17.65
N THR A 464 -5.13 -23.33 -18.53
CA THR A 464 -4.07 -22.30 -18.57
C THR A 464 -4.66 -20.93 -18.91
N PHE A 465 -5.50 -20.85 -19.94
CA PHE A 465 -6.18 -19.61 -20.34
C PHE A 465 -7.07 -19.08 -19.22
N ALA A 466 -7.92 -19.93 -18.64
CA ALA A 466 -8.78 -19.56 -17.51
C ALA A 466 -7.98 -19.08 -16.29
N SER A 467 -6.82 -19.71 -16.01
CA SER A 467 -5.94 -19.29 -14.92
C SER A 467 -5.34 -17.90 -15.16
N ILE A 468 -4.90 -17.60 -16.38
CA ILE A 468 -4.39 -16.28 -16.75
C ILE A 468 -5.51 -15.24 -16.62
N CYS A 469 -6.69 -15.51 -17.18
CA CYS A 469 -7.84 -14.61 -17.05
C CYS A 469 -8.19 -14.35 -15.58
N LEU A 470 -8.20 -15.39 -14.74
CA LEU A 470 -8.49 -15.25 -13.32
C LEU A 470 -7.45 -14.37 -12.61
N LEU A 471 -6.15 -14.61 -12.86
CA LEU A 471 -5.07 -13.81 -12.27
C LEU A 471 -5.11 -12.35 -12.73
N GLU A 472 -5.35 -12.09 -14.02
CA GLU A 472 -5.48 -10.73 -14.55
C GLU A 472 -6.68 -10.01 -13.92
N MET A 473 -7.86 -10.65 -13.82
CA MET A 473 -9.01 -10.06 -13.15
C MET A 473 -8.74 -9.74 -11.67
N LEU A 474 -7.94 -10.57 -10.98
CA LEU A 474 -7.52 -10.30 -9.61
C LEU A 474 -6.59 -9.07 -9.53
N ILE A 475 -5.63 -8.95 -10.45
CA ILE A 475 -4.69 -7.83 -10.53
C ILE A 475 -5.44 -6.53 -10.82
N TRP A 476 -6.26 -6.50 -11.86
CA TRP A 476 -7.06 -5.33 -12.22
C TRP A 476 -8.16 -5.02 -11.20
N GLY A 477 -8.57 -6.01 -10.40
CA GLY A 477 -9.48 -5.85 -9.28
C GLY A 477 -9.03 -4.84 -8.23
N PHE A 478 -7.72 -4.58 -8.11
CA PHE A 478 -7.14 -3.52 -7.25
C PHE A 478 -7.49 -2.10 -7.73
N PHE A 479 -7.78 -1.92 -9.02
CA PHE A 479 -8.21 -0.65 -9.59
C PHE A 479 -9.72 -0.61 -9.80
N HIS A 480 -10.31 -1.75 -10.16
CA HIS A 480 -11.71 -1.86 -10.56
C HIS A 480 -12.40 -3.04 -9.88
N ARG A 481 -13.06 -2.79 -8.74
CA ARG A 481 -13.65 -3.85 -7.89
C ARG A 481 -14.64 -4.77 -8.61
N TYR A 482 -15.37 -4.30 -9.62
CA TYR A 482 -16.30 -5.12 -10.39
C TYR A 482 -15.63 -6.29 -11.14
N LEU A 483 -14.33 -6.21 -11.43
CA LEU A 483 -13.58 -7.30 -12.06
C LEU A 483 -13.42 -8.51 -11.12
N LEU A 484 -13.45 -8.30 -9.79
CA LEU A 484 -13.48 -9.39 -8.83
C LEU A 484 -14.81 -10.15 -8.87
N SER A 485 -15.91 -9.48 -9.19
CA SER A 485 -17.20 -10.14 -9.44
C SER A 485 -17.14 -11.02 -10.68
N LEU A 486 -16.50 -10.55 -11.75
CA LEU A 486 -16.28 -11.35 -12.95
C LEU A 486 -15.34 -12.55 -12.66
N ALA A 487 -14.32 -12.37 -11.82
CA ALA A 487 -13.47 -13.45 -11.34
C ALA A 487 -14.26 -14.50 -10.56
N CYS A 488 -15.21 -14.10 -9.70
CA CYS A 488 -16.13 -15.02 -9.00
C CYS A 488 -17.04 -15.80 -9.97
N LEU A 489 -17.47 -15.20 -11.07
CA LEU A 489 -18.25 -15.89 -12.10
C LEU A 489 -17.40 -16.92 -12.86
N LEU A 490 -16.16 -16.57 -13.22
CA LEU A 490 -15.22 -17.52 -13.83
C LEU A 490 -14.91 -18.68 -12.87
N PHE A 491 -14.77 -18.39 -11.58
CA PHE A 491 -14.59 -19.38 -10.51
C PHE A 491 -15.81 -20.31 -10.36
N ALA A 492 -17.03 -19.77 -10.49
CA ALA A 492 -18.26 -20.56 -10.49
C ALA A 492 -18.29 -21.58 -11.65
N LEU A 493 -17.77 -21.20 -12.81
CA LEU A 493 -17.71 -22.03 -14.03
C LEU A 493 -16.56 -23.05 -14.06
N TRP A 494 -15.65 -23.03 -13.08
CA TRP A 494 -14.49 -23.91 -13.05
C TRP A 494 -14.79 -25.41 -13.18
N PRO A 495 -15.87 -25.98 -12.60
CA PRO A 495 -16.24 -27.39 -12.79
C PRO A 495 -16.48 -27.82 -14.23
N TYR A 496 -16.66 -26.88 -15.18
CA TYR A 496 -16.79 -27.17 -16.62
C TYR A 496 -15.49 -26.96 -17.39
N ILE A 497 -14.52 -26.25 -16.80
CA ILE A 497 -13.19 -26.02 -17.37
C ILE A 497 -12.28 -27.20 -17.04
N ASP A 498 -12.40 -27.72 -15.82
CA ASP A 498 -11.62 -28.81 -15.28
C ASP A 498 -12.55 -29.90 -14.73
N ASP A 499 -12.78 -30.94 -15.54
CA ASP A 499 -13.62 -32.08 -15.17
C ASP A 499 -13.14 -32.78 -13.89
N SER A 500 -11.85 -32.70 -13.55
CA SER A 500 -11.32 -33.31 -12.31
C SER A 500 -11.77 -32.59 -11.03
N PHE A 501 -12.32 -31.37 -11.16
CA PHE A 501 -12.94 -30.62 -10.07
C PHE A 501 -14.47 -30.78 -10.05
N ARG A 502 -15.08 -31.48 -11.02
CA ARG A 502 -16.53 -31.52 -11.12
C ARG A 502 -17.15 -32.48 -10.10
N PRO A 503 -18.01 -32.01 -9.18
CA PRO A 503 -18.71 -32.90 -8.27
C PRO A 503 -19.75 -33.76 -9.00
N HIS A 504 -19.89 -35.03 -8.61
CA HIS A 504 -20.91 -35.93 -9.15
C HIS A 504 -22.35 -35.58 -8.71
N GLU A 505 -22.49 -34.98 -7.53
CA GLU A 505 -23.79 -34.60 -6.97
C GLU A 505 -24.27 -33.26 -7.52
N LYS A 506 -25.43 -33.27 -8.17
CA LYS A 506 -26.05 -32.06 -8.73
C LYS A 506 -26.37 -31.00 -7.67
N SER A 507 -26.69 -31.41 -6.44
CA SER A 507 -26.95 -30.49 -5.32
C SER A 507 -25.70 -29.69 -4.93
N ILE A 508 -24.56 -30.36 -4.81
CA ILE A 508 -23.26 -29.72 -4.51
C ILE A 508 -22.82 -28.82 -5.66
N LEU A 509 -23.00 -29.28 -6.91
CA LEU A 509 -22.74 -28.45 -8.08
C LEU A 509 -23.61 -27.18 -8.08
N SER A 510 -24.91 -27.29 -7.82
CA SER A 510 -25.81 -26.13 -7.76
C SER A 510 -25.41 -25.17 -6.63
N LEU A 511 -25.07 -25.71 -5.46
CA LEU A 511 -24.67 -24.92 -4.30
C LEU A 511 -23.34 -24.19 -4.54
N TRP A 512 -22.38 -24.81 -5.25
CA TRP A 512 -21.15 -24.17 -5.72
C TRP A 512 -21.46 -22.93 -6.54
N HIS A 513 -22.27 -23.06 -7.60
CA HIS A 513 -22.64 -21.92 -8.45
C HIS A 513 -23.32 -20.80 -7.67
N ILE A 514 -24.35 -21.13 -6.87
CA ILE A 514 -25.10 -20.14 -6.08
C ILE A 514 -24.16 -19.41 -5.11
N SER A 515 -23.29 -20.14 -4.41
CA SER A 515 -22.37 -19.54 -3.44
C SER A 515 -21.28 -18.69 -4.09
N CYS A 516 -20.72 -19.10 -5.23
CA CYS A 516 -19.74 -18.31 -5.98
C CYS A 516 -20.38 -17.06 -6.61
N CYS A 517 -21.59 -17.14 -7.16
CA CYS A 517 -22.34 -15.98 -7.63
C CYS A 517 -22.68 -15.03 -6.47
N GLY A 518 -23.09 -15.56 -5.31
CA GLY A 518 -23.30 -14.79 -4.10
C GLY A 518 -22.03 -14.06 -3.63
N LEU A 519 -20.87 -14.72 -3.69
CA LEU A 519 -19.58 -14.12 -3.38
C LEU A 519 -19.25 -12.97 -4.36
N GLY A 520 -19.68 -13.09 -5.63
CA GLY A 520 -19.53 -12.07 -6.66
C GLY A 520 -20.38 -10.80 -6.46
N ILE A 521 -21.34 -10.78 -5.53
CA ILE A 521 -22.15 -9.58 -5.23
C ILE A 521 -21.32 -8.57 -4.42
N PHE A 522 -20.52 -9.03 -3.47
CA PHE A 522 -19.83 -8.14 -2.51
C PHE A 522 -18.87 -7.12 -3.14
N PRO A 523 -18.09 -7.45 -4.20
CA PRO A 523 -17.25 -6.45 -4.86
C PRO A 523 -18.05 -5.34 -5.57
N LEU A 524 -19.33 -5.55 -5.88
CA LEU A 524 -20.23 -4.53 -6.47
C LEU A 524 -20.84 -3.59 -5.41
N LEU A 525 -20.82 -3.99 -4.14
CA LEU A 525 -21.35 -3.17 -3.05
C LEU A 525 -20.40 -2.01 -2.73
N PRO A 526 -20.89 -0.91 -2.13
CA PRO A 526 -20.05 0.20 -1.67
C PRO A 526 -18.87 -0.28 -0.82
N ALA A 527 -17.73 0.40 -0.92
CA ALA A 527 -16.54 0.01 -0.16
C ALA A 527 -16.81 0.14 1.34
N ILE A 528 -16.34 -0.85 2.11
CA ILE A 528 -16.48 -0.88 3.57
C ILE A 528 -15.81 0.38 4.14
N GLY A 529 -16.51 1.10 5.03
CA GLY A 529 -16.09 2.38 5.58
C GLY A 529 -16.84 3.60 5.02
N SER A 530 -17.44 3.49 3.82
CA SER A 530 -18.27 4.56 3.25
C SER A 530 -19.66 4.65 3.90
N ASN A 531 -20.26 3.50 4.20
CA ASN A 531 -21.59 3.39 4.79
C ASN A 531 -21.54 2.55 6.07
N MET A 532 -22.40 2.88 7.03
CA MET A 532 -22.52 2.17 8.30
C MET A 532 -23.94 1.63 8.46
N CYS A 533 -24.08 0.32 8.69
CA CYS A 533 -25.36 -0.29 9.03
C CYS A 533 -25.16 -1.46 10.02
N PRO A 534 -25.02 -1.16 11.32
CA PRO A 534 -24.82 -2.19 12.36
C PRO A 534 -26.00 -3.16 12.47
N THR A 535 -27.19 -2.75 12.01
CA THR A 535 -28.38 -3.60 11.92
C THR A 535 -28.16 -4.81 11.01
N ILE A 536 -27.46 -4.65 9.88
CA ILE A 536 -27.13 -5.77 8.99
C ILE A 536 -26.17 -6.75 9.69
N VAL A 537 -25.19 -6.22 10.43
CA VAL A 537 -24.28 -7.03 11.26
C VAL A 537 -25.06 -7.83 12.31
N PHE A 538 -26.02 -7.19 12.98
CA PHE A 538 -26.87 -7.82 13.99
C PHE A 538 -27.74 -8.94 13.40
N ILE A 539 -28.48 -8.66 12.33
CA ILE A 539 -29.34 -9.63 11.65
C ILE A 539 -28.50 -10.82 11.16
N THR A 540 -27.34 -10.57 10.56
CA THR A 540 -26.45 -11.64 10.11
C THR A 540 -25.97 -12.48 11.29
N GLY A 541 -25.60 -11.87 12.42
CA GLY A 541 -25.22 -12.57 13.65
C GLY A 541 -26.34 -13.48 14.16
N LEU A 542 -27.59 -12.99 14.19
CA LEU A 542 -28.76 -13.78 14.59
C LEU A 542 -29.00 -14.98 13.67
N ILE A 543 -28.77 -14.84 12.36
CA ILE A 543 -28.87 -15.95 11.40
C ILE A 543 -27.75 -16.99 11.62
N LEU A 544 -26.55 -16.54 11.98
CA LEU A 544 -25.40 -17.42 12.20
C LEU A 544 -25.46 -18.19 13.53
N THR A 545 -26.19 -17.69 14.53
CA THR A 545 -26.40 -18.37 15.83
C THR A 545 -26.97 -19.78 15.70
N PRO A 546 -28.10 -20.06 15.01
CA PRO A 546 -28.58 -21.43 14.82
C PRO A 546 -27.67 -22.24 13.89
N MET A 547 -26.95 -21.60 12.96
CA MET A 547 -26.03 -22.28 12.05
C MET A 547 -24.82 -22.90 12.77
N SER A 548 -24.37 -22.34 13.90
CA SER A 548 -23.30 -22.96 14.71
C SER A 548 -23.73 -24.34 15.22
N ILE A 549 -24.97 -24.45 15.72
CA ILE A 549 -25.53 -25.70 16.25
C ILE A 549 -25.67 -26.74 15.13
N ILE A 550 -26.20 -26.33 13.98
CA ILE A 550 -26.38 -27.19 12.81
C ILE A 550 -25.02 -27.70 12.31
N SER A 551 -24.02 -26.83 12.23
CA SER A 551 -22.69 -27.18 11.74
C SER A 551 -22.00 -28.22 12.63
N PHE A 552 -22.03 -28.04 13.96
CA PHE A 552 -21.46 -29.01 14.90
C PHE A 552 -22.21 -30.35 14.88
N ARG A 553 -23.54 -30.34 14.67
CA ARG A 553 -24.33 -31.57 14.49
C ARG A 553 -24.00 -32.30 13.19
N PHE A 554 -23.84 -31.57 12.09
CA PHE A 554 -23.52 -32.14 10.78
C PHE A 554 -22.18 -32.88 10.78
N VAL A 555 -21.20 -32.29 11.46
CA VAL A 555 -19.83 -32.77 11.48
C VAL A 555 -19.57 -33.85 12.55
N SER A 556 -20.44 -33.98 13.55
CA SER A 556 -20.34 -35.06 14.54
C SER A 556 -20.97 -36.36 14.02
N SER A 557 -20.20 -37.44 13.97
CA SER A 557 -20.71 -38.79 13.68
C SER A 557 -21.46 -39.45 14.84
N SER A 558 -21.35 -38.90 16.06
CA SER A 558 -21.92 -39.45 17.29
C SER A 558 -22.98 -38.52 17.90
N GLN A 559 -23.98 -39.06 18.59
CA GLN A 559 -24.88 -38.30 19.49
C GLN A 559 -24.13 -37.79 20.75
N ASN A 560 -22.89 -37.32 20.60
CA ASN A 560 -22.10 -36.77 21.69
C ASN A 560 -22.69 -35.42 22.08
N HIS A 561 -23.33 -35.38 23.25
CA HIS A 561 -23.91 -34.18 23.86
C HIS A 561 -22.90 -33.00 23.91
N LEU A 562 -21.60 -33.28 24.04
CA LEU A 562 -20.54 -32.28 24.03
C LEU A 562 -20.56 -31.38 22.79
N PHE A 563 -20.74 -31.93 21.58
CA PHE A 563 -20.74 -31.12 20.35
C PHE A 563 -21.97 -30.21 20.23
N ILE A 564 -23.10 -30.68 20.75
CA ILE A 564 -24.33 -29.90 20.80
C ILE A 564 -24.16 -28.73 21.79
N TRP A 565 -23.61 -29.00 22.97
CA TRP A 565 -23.28 -27.97 23.97
C TRP A 565 -22.29 -26.93 23.43
N LEU A 566 -21.24 -27.36 22.73
CA LEU A 566 -20.30 -26.45 22.06
C LEU A 566 -20.99 -25.60 20.99
N GLY A 567 -21.91 -26.18 20.22
CA GLY A 567 -22.73 -25.46 19.26
C GLY A 567 -23.56 -24.35 19.91
N TYR A 568 -24.23 -24.65 21.03
CA TYR A 568 -25.00 -23.65 21.80
C TYR A 568 -24.11 -22.56 22.40
N LEU A 569 -23.00 -22.94 23.03
CA LEU A 569 -22.06 -22.00 23.63
C LEU A 569 -21.53 -21.01 22.59
N PHE A 570 -21.05 -21.51 21.45
CA PHE A 570 -20.53 -20.65 20.39
C PHE A 570 -21.63 -19.84 19.71
N GLY A 571 -22.82 -20.41 19.53
CA GLY A 571 -23.99 -19.68 19.01
C GLY A 571 -24.39 -18.51 19.91
N PHE A 572 -24.34 -18.70 21.23
CA PHE A 572 -24.58 -17.66 22.23
C PHE A 572 -23.53 -16.55 22.16
N VAL A 573 -22.24 -16.90 22.03
CA VAL A 573 -21.16 -15.90 21.86
C VAL A 573 -21.35 -15.08 20.58
N ILE A 574 -21.75 -15.70 19.46
CA ILE A 574 -22.07 -14.99 18.21
C ILE A 574 -23.24 -14.01 18.42
N CYS A 575 -24.32 -14.47 19.06
CA CYS A 575 -25.49 -13.64 19.35
C CYS A 575 -25.11 -12.42 20.20
N LEU A 576 -24.41 -12.65 21.31
CA LEU A 576 -24.00 -11.59 22.23
C LEU A 576 -23.03 -10.60 21.58
N SER A 577 -22.12 -11.07 20.74
CA SER A 577 -21.20 -10.21 19.97
C SER A 577 -21.95 -9.34 18.97
N SER A 578 -22.97 -9.90 18.30
CA SER A 578 -23.77 -9.16 17.33
C SER A 578 -24.60 -8.07 18.00
N PHE A 579 -25.14 -8.37 19.19
CA PHE A 579 -25.83 -7.41 20.03
C PHE A 579 -24.87 -6.31 20.53
N ALA A 580 -23.63 -6.65 20.91
CA ALA A 580 -22.64 -5.68 21.37
C ALA A 580 -22.32 -4.63 20.29
N VAL A 581 -22.17 -5.04 19.02
CA VAL A 581 -21.96 -4.13 17.89
C VAL A 581 -23.17 -3.22 17.69
N TYR A 582 -24.37 -3.79 17.72
CA TYR A 582 -25.62 -3.02 17.60
C TYR A 582 -25.76 -2.00 18.73
N ALA A 583 -25.51 -2.41 19.98
CA ALA A 583 -25.58 -1.55 21.16
C ALA A 583 -24.58 -0.38 21.08
N MET A 584 -23.34 -0.64 20.63
CA MET A 584 -22.31 0.40 20.47
C MET A 584 -22.59 1.43 19.37
N SER A 585 -23.60 1.19 18.52
CA SER A 585 -24.04 2.17 17.52
C SER A 585 -24.73 3.39 18.16
N PHE A 586 -25.35 3.22 19.33
CA PHE A 586 -26.05 4.29 20.04
C PHE A 586 -25.10 5.16 20.86
N SER A 587 -25.18 6.49 20.70
CA SER A 587 -24.31 7.46 21.39
C SER A 587 -24.39 7.36 22.91
N VAL A 588 -25.59 7.14 23.46
CA VAL A 588 -25.85 6.98 24.91
C VAL A 588 -25.06 5.80 25.49
N ILE A 589 -24.90 4.72 24.74
CA ILE A 589 -24.12 3.56 25.19
C ILE A 589 -22.62 3.85 25.17
N ARG A 590 -22.13 4.63 24.20
CA ARG A 590 -20.70 5.00 24.10
C ARG A 590 -20.24 5.91 25.24
N THR A 591 -21.13 6.71 25.80
CA THR A 591 -20.83 7.62 26.92
C THR A 591 -21.18 7.01 28.29
N GLY A 592 -22.04 5.99 28.34
CA GLY A 592 -22.49 5.35 29.57
C GLY A 592 -21.63 4.20 30.11
N ILE A 593 -22.05 3.63 31.25
CA ILE A 593 -21.35 2.53 31.94
C ILE A 593 -21.38 1.21 31.16
N LEU A 594 -22.39 1.01 30.30
CA LEU A 594 -22.55 -0.22 29.51
C LEU A 594 -21.37 -0.46 28.55
N LYS A 595 -20.72 0.61 28.08
CA LYS A 595 -19.47 0.53 27.30
C LYS A 595 -18.40 -0.33 28.01
N ILE A 596 -18.23 -0.17 29.31
CA ILE A 596 -17.18 -0.87 30.08
C ILE A 596 -17.41 -2.37 30.02
N PHE A 597 -18.66 -2.81 30.18
CA PHE A 597 -19.02 -4.23 30.07
C PHE A 597 -18.80 -4.78 28.67
N ILE A 598 -19.15 -4.01 27.62
CA ILE A 598 -18.90 -4.40 26.22
C ILE A 598 -17.39 -4.51 25.93
N HIS A 599 -16.58 -3.58 26.46
CA HIS A 599 -15.12 -3.61 26.32
C HIS A 599 -14.51 -4.84 27.00
N ILE A 600 -14.89 -5.10 28.25
CA ILE A 600 -14.44 -6.30 28.99
C ILE A 600 -14.84 -7.56 28.22
N PHE A 601 -16.08 -7.65 27.76
CA PHE A 601 -16.57 -8.79 26.98
C PHE A 601 -15.73 -8.98 25.70
N SER A 602 -15.55 -7.94 24.91
CA SER A 602 -14.86 -8.01 23.61
C SER A 602 -13.40 -8.43 23.75
N TRP A 603 -12.66 -7.84 24.70
CA TRP A 603 -11.29 -8.25 25.02
C TRP A 603 -11.21 -9.68 25.55
N SER A 604 -12.15 -10.08 26.41
CA SER A 604 -12.19 -11.45 26.95
C SER A 604 -12.42 -12.49 25.85
N VAL A 605 -13.34 -12.21 24.91
CA VAL A 605 -13.70 -13.14 23.84
C VAL A 605 -12.54 -13.40 22.88
N ILE A 606 -11.77 -12.38 22.50
CA ILE A 606 -10.59 -12.54 21.63
C ILE A 606 -9.60 -13.56 22.20
N ILE A 607 -9.44 -13.61 23.53
CA ILE A 607 -8.48 -14.50 24.19
C ILE A 607 -9.12 -15.87 24.50
N LEU A 608 -10.31 -15.88 25.10
CA LEU A 608 -10.95 -17.09 25.60
C LEU A 608 -11.44 -18.02 24.49
N LEU A 609 -11.83 -17.48 23.33
CA LEU A 609 -12.40 -18.27 22.25
C LEU A 609 -11.36 -19.23 21.60
N PRO A 610 -10.15 -18.79 21.18
CA PRO A 610 -9.07 -19.71 20.76
C PRO A 610 -8.73 -20.76 21.81
N VAL A 611 -8.63 -20.36 23.09
CA VAL A 611 -8.31 -21.27 24.20
C VAL A 611 -9.38 -22.34 24.37
N SER A 612 -10.66 -21.97 24.24
CA SER A 612 -11.78 -22.92 24.32
C SER A 612 -11.74 -23.97 23.19
N VAL A 613 -11.36 -23.58 21.97
CA VAL A 613 -11.20 -24.53 20.85
C VAL A 613 -10.05 -25.49 21.13
N ILE A 614 -8.91 -24.99 21.61
CA ILE A 614 -7.74 -25.80 21.93
C ILE A 614 -8.06 -26.86 23.00
N LEU A 615 -8.78 -26.48 24.06
CA LEU A 615 -9.03 -27.33 25.22
C LEU A 615 -10.25 -28.27 25.05
N LEU A 616 -11.35 -27.75 24.50
CA LEU A 616 -12.65 -28.43 24.51
C LEU A 616 -12.95 -29.15 23.19
N VAL A 617 -12.51 -28.63 22.04
CA VAL A 617 -12.83 -29.19 20.73
C VAL A 617 -11.81 -30.30 20.37
N PRO A 618 -12.26 -31.52 20.03
CA PRO A 618 -11.36 -32.61 19.66
C PRO A 618 -10.54 -32.33 18.41
N THR A 619 -9.38 -32.97 18.31
CA THR A 619 -8.50 -33.03 17.12
C THR A 619 -9.07 -33.91 16.01
N ARG A 620 -10.38 -33.79 15.76
CA ARG A 620 -11.04 -34.32 14.56
C ARG A 620 -11.19 -33.18 13.56
N LEU A 621 -10.96 -33.47 12.29
CA LEU A 621 -10.86 -32.46 11.23
C LEU A 621 -12.06 -31.52 11.20
N GLY A 622 -13.27 -32.08 11.16
CA GLY A 622 -14.49 -31.27 11.06
C GLY A 622 -14.74 -30.38 12.29
N PRO A 623 -14.86 -30.90 13.53
CA PRO A 623 -15.15 -30.07 14.69
C PRO A 623 -14.09 -29.00 14.89
N ARG A 624 -12.82 -29.33 14.60
CA ARG A 624 -11.69 -28.42 14.73
C ARG A 624 -11.75 -27.28 13.71
N MET A 625 -12.10 -27.58 12.44
CA MET A 625 -12.32 -26.56 11.41
C MET A 625 -13.46 -25.61 11.78
N ILE A 626 -14.60 -26.13 12.26
CA ILE A 626 -15.74 -25.29 12.68
C ILE A 626 -15.35 -24.43 13.88
N GLY A 627 -14.69 -25.01 14.89
CA GLY A 627 -14.22 -24.25 16.06
C GLY A 627 -13.35 -23.05 15.68
N TRP A 628 -12.36 -23.25 14.80
CA TRP A 628 -11.51 -22.16 14.33
C TRP A 628 -12.23 -21.16 13.41
N THR A 629 -13.25 -21.60 12.67
CA THR A 629 -14.10 -20.69 11.88
C THR A 629 -14.80 -19.68 12.78
N ILE A 630 -15.31 -20.14 13.92
CA ILE A 630 -15.96 -19.27 14.91
C ILE A 630 -14.94 -18.34 15.58
N VAL A 631 -13.74 -18.84 15.87
CA VAL A 631 -12.64 -18.02 16.41
C VAL A 631 -12.31 -16.83 15.51
N TYR A 632 -12.43 -16.97 14.20
CA TYR A 632 -12.18 -15.86 13.27
C TYR A 632 -13.43 -15.03 12.95
N LEU A 633 -14.61 -15.65 12.94
CA LEU A 633 -15.88 -14.98 12.73
C LEU A 633 -16.19 -13.95 13.83
N VAL A 634 -15.99 -14.31 15.10
CA VAL A 634 -16.42 -13.48 16.23
C VAL A 634 -15.63 -12.17 16.36
N PRO A 635 -14.28 -12.16 16.30
CA PRO A 635 -13.52 -10.91 16.27
C PRO A 635 -13.84 -10.07 15.03
N LEU A 636 -13.99 -10.69 13.85
CA LEU A 636 -14.41 -9.98 12.65
C LEU A 636 -15.77 -9.30 12.87
N LEU A 637 -16.73 -10.01 13.45
CA LEU A 637 -18.06 -9.51 13.76
C LEU A 637 -18.01 -8.33 14.73
N LEU A 638 -17.25 -8.42 15.82
CA LEU A 638 -17.06 -7.32 16.78
C LEU A 638 -16.42 -6.06 16.17
N MET A 639 -15.74 -6.20 15.03
CA MET A 639 -15.08 -5.10 14.31
C MET A 639 -15.76 -4.73 12.99
N SER A 640 -16.95 -5.27 12.71
CA SER A 640 -17.69 -5.02 11.47
C SER A 640 -18.64 -3.84 11.59
N THR A 641 -18.77 -3.06 10.53
CA THR A 641 -19.66 -1.88 10.49
C THR A 641 -20.78 -1.99 9.45
N TYR A 642 -20.68 -2.96 8.53
CA TYR A 642 -21.59 -3.14 7.41
C TYR A 642 -21.77 -4.64 7.01
N TYR A 643 -21.55 -5.02 5.75
CA TYR A 643 -21.82 -6.39 5.24
C TYR A 643 -20.68 -7.39 5.47
N GLU A 644 -19.59 -7.04 6.18
CA GLU A 644 -18.38 -7.89 6.27
C GLU A 644 -18.66 -9.28 6.84
N VAL A 645 -19.57 -9.39 7.82
CA VAL A 645 -19.97 -10.67 8.41
C VAL A 645 -20.76 -11.52 7.41
N SER A 646 -21.63 -10.91 6.62
CA SER A 646 -22.38 -11.59 5.57
C SER A 646 -21.45 -12.08 4.46
N PHE A 647 -20.46 -11.26 4.09
CA PHE A 647 -19.38 -11.66 3.19
C PHE A 647 -18.64 -12.89 3.73
N PHE A 648 -18.19 -12.85 4.99
CA PHE A 648 -17.45 -13.97 5.59
C PHE A 648 -18.30 -15.25 5.62
N ALA A 649 -19.61 -15.16 5.88
CA ALA A 649 -20.50 -16.32 5.86
C ALA A 649 -20.56 -16.98 4.47
N VAL A 650 -20.75 -16.20 3.41
CA VAL A 650 -20.76 -16.71 2.02
C VAL A 650 -19.38 -17.23 1.61
N PHE A 651 -18.32 -16.49 1.97
CA PHE A 651 -16.93 -16.89 1.76
C PHE A 651 -16.63 -18.24 2.41
N ALA A 652 -17.05 -18.45 3.66
CA ALA A 652 -16.89 -19.71 4.37
C ALA A 652 -17.61 -20.87 3.67
N VAL A 653 -18.83 -20.66 3.17
CA VAL A 653 -19.55 -21.68 2.39
C VAL A 653 -18.74 -22.07 1.14
N VAL A 654 -18.26 -21.10 0.37
CA VAL A 654 -17.44 -21.36 -0.84
C VAL A 654 -16.16 -22.13 -0.49
N THR A 655 -15.45 -21.75 0.58
CA THR A 655 -14.21 -22.44 0.98
C THR A 655 -14.47 -23.85 1.53
N TYR A 656 -15.57 -24.07 2.24
CA TYR A 656 -15.98 -25.41 2.68
C TYR A 656 -16.37 -26.31 1.51
N LEU A 657 -17.07 -25.78 0.50
CA LEU A 657 -17.39 -26.53 -0.72
C LEU A 657 -16.13 -26.87 -1.51
N TRP A 658 -15.18 -25.92 -1.61
CA TRP A 658 -13.89 -26.19 -2.21
C TRP A 658 -13.16 -27.35 -1.51
N PHE A 659 -13.05 -27.30 -0.19
CA PHE A 659 -12.49 -28.39 0.61
C PHE A 659 -13.22 -29.73 0.36
N TYR A 660 -14.55 -29.71 0.35
CA TYR A 660 -15.37 -30.90 0.17
C TYR A 660 -15.15 -31.55 -1.21
N ILE A 661 -15.17 -30.75 -2.28
CA ILE A 661 -14.97 -31.23 -3.65
C ILE A 661 -13.56 -31.83 -3.82
N GLU A 662 -12.52 -31.16 -3.30
CA GLU A 662 -11.13 -31.62 -3.41
C GLU A 662 -10.82 -32.92 -2.64
N THR A 663 -11.58 -33.19 -1.57
CA THR A 663 -11.38 -34.35 -0.69
C THR A 663 -12.29 -35.53 -1.04
N LYS A 664 -13.48 -35.30 -1.60
CA LYS A 664 -14.46 -36.36 -1.87
C LYS A 664 -14.09 -37.32 -2.99
N THR A 665 -13.35 -36.86 -4.01
CA THR A 665 -12.92 -37.68 -5.15
C THR A 665 -12.12 -38.94 -4.78
N LEU A 666 -11.57 -39.04 -3.56
CA LEU A 666 -10.72 -40.16 -3.12
C LEU A 666 -11.36 -41.09 -2.07
N ILE A 667 -12.47 -40.70 -1.42
CA ILE A 667 -12.98 -41.33 -0.19
C ILE A 667 -14.03 -42.44 -0.46
N LEU A 668 -14.48 -42.59 -1.71
CA LEU A 668 -15.39 -43.67 -2.13
C LEU A 668 -14.85 -45.09 -1.91
N LYS A 669 -13.59 -45.28 -1.47
CA LYS A 669 -12.98 -46.59 -1.25
C LYS A 669 -13.10 -47.15 0.19
N ASP A 670 -13.23 -46.32 1.23
CA ASP A 670 -13.02 -46.79 2.62
C ASP A 670 -14.18 -46.56 3.62
N ASN A 671 -15.36 -46.06 3.20
CA ASN A 671 -16.52 -45.79 4.10
C ASN A 671 -16.27 -44.85 5.31
N ILE A 672 -15.12 -44.18 5.41
CA ILE A 672 -14.79 -43.23 6.49
C ILE A 672 -15.29 -41.82 6.12
N ARG A 673 -15.98 -41.14 7.04
CA ARG A 673 -16.39 -39.74 6.86
C ARG A 673 -15.18 -38.81 6.96
N VAL A 674 -15.02 -37.89 5.99
CA VAL A 674 -13.94 -36.89 5.94
C VAL A 674 -13.80 -36.13 7.27
N TRP A 675 -14.93 -35.80 7.88
CA TRP A 675 -15.03 -34.98 9.08
C TRP A 675 -14.48 -35.64 10.34
N ASP A 676 -14.39 -36.97 10.35
CA ASP A 676 -13.91 -37.76 11.49
C ASP A 676 -12.40 -38.05 11.44
N LEU A 677 -11.70 -37.62 10.38
CA LEU A 677 -10.25 -37.78 10.26
C LEU A 677 -9.53 -37.15 11.44
N GLN A 678 -8.65 -37.91 12.07
CA GLN A 678 -7.85 -37.44 13.20
C GLN A 678 -6.67 -36.59 12.70
N THR A 679 -6.49 -35.42 13.31
CA THR A 679 -5.48 -34.43 12.90
C THR A 679 -4.22 -34.48 13.78
N SER A 680 -4.25 -35.23 14.88
CA SER A 680 -3.10 -35.44 15.78
C SER A 680 -2.21 -36.59 15.29
N THR A 681 -0.89 -36.43 15.40
CA THR A 681 0.16 -37.36 14.91
C THR A 681 0.36 -38.62 15.76
N ASP A 682 -0.68 -39.19 16.38
CA ASP A 682 -0.50 -40.44 17.14
C ASP A 682 -0.36 -41.64 16.18
N ASP A 683 0.86 -42.20 16.17
CA ASP A 683 1.41 -43.20 15.24
C ASP A 683 0.70 -44.58 15.22
N SER A 684 -0.27 -44.84 16.11
CA SER A 684 -0.74 -46.21 16.37
C SER A 684 -1.94 -46.68 15.53
N ILE A 685 -2.73 -45.78 14.94
CA ILE A 685 -3.97 -46.14 14.23
C ILE A 685 -3.77 -46.21 12.70
N HIS A 686 -2.75 -45.52 12.16
CA HIS A 686 -2.53 -45.41 10.72
C HIS A 686 -1.87 -46.63 10.06
N SER A 687 -1.38 -47.59 10.83
CA SER A 687 -0.64 -48.76 10.32
C SER A 687 -1.51 -49.87 9.72
N ALA A 688 -2.82 -49.89 9.99
CA ALA A 688 -3.68 -51.02 9.62
C ALA A 688 -4.35 -50.90 8.23
N ILE A 689 -4.43 -49.69 7.64
CA ILE A 689 -5.22 -49.44 6.41
C ILE A 689 -4.32 -49.28 5.15
N GLN A 690 -3.00 -49.16 5.29
CA GLN A 690 -2.12 -48.63 4.24
C GLN A 690 -1.41 -49.62 3.31
N ASN A 691 -1.70 -50.92 3.37
CA ASN A 691 -0.89 -51.95 2.71
C ASN A 691 -1.30 -52.38 1.27
N GLN A 692 -2.17 -51.66 0.55
CA GLN A 692 -2.68 -52.20 -0.73
C GLN A 692 -2.50 -51.41 -2.04
N TYR A 693 -2.05 -50.15 -2.07
CA TYR A 693 -1.85 -49.46 -3.36
C TYR A 693 -0.68 -48.47 -3.37
N SER A 694 0.28 -48.68 -4.27
CA SER A 694 1.39 -47.76 -4.57
C SER A 694 1.08 -46.96 -5.83
N TYR A 695 0.76 -45.67 -5.70
CA TYR A 695 0.73 -44.72 -6.82
C TYR A 695 1.76 -43.61 -6.57
N SER A 696 2.75 -43.48 -7.46
CA SER A 696 3.69 -42.36 -7.45
C SER A 696 3.14 -41.21 -8.29
N GLU A 697 2.32 -40.34 -7.70
CA GLU A 697 1.96 -39.10 -8.40
C GLU A 697 3.11 -38.10 -8.35
N SER A 698 3.39 -37.47 -9.51
CA SER A 698 4.29 -36.32 -9.61
C SER A 698 3.88 -35.22 -8.62
N PRO A 699 4.84 -34.56 -7.94
CA PRO A 699 4.56 -33.50 -7.01
C PRO A 699 4.00 -32.23 -7.67
N LEU A 700 4.14 -32.11 -9.00
CA LEU A 700 3.59 -31.05 -9.84
C LEU A 700 2.54 -31.65 -10.77
N ASN A 701 1.27 -31.40 -10.47
CA ASN A 701 0.14 -31.81 -11.29
C ASN A 701 -0.90 -30.68 -11.37
N LEU A 702 -1.84 -30.78 -12.31
CA LEU A 702 -2.88 -29.75 -12.53
C LEU A 702 -3.75 -29.55 -11.28
N LYS A 703 -4.02 -30.62 -10.51
CA LYS A 703 -4.76 -30.54 -9.24
C LYS A 703 -4.07 -29.60 -8.23
N ARG A 704 -2.76 -29.76 -8.02
CA ARG A 704 -1.99 -28.93 -7.09
C ARG A 704 -1.86 -27.50 -7.58
N PHE A 705 -1.68 -27.31 -8.89
CA PHE A 705 -1.69 -25.98 -9.50
C PHE A 705 -3.03 -25.27 -9.27
N ARG A 706 -4.16 -25.94 -9.54
CA ARG A 706 -5.51 -25.43 -9.26
C ARG A 706 -5.70 -25.06 -7.80
N GLN A 707 -5.30 -25.93 -6.87
CA GLN A 707 -5.43 -25.67 -5.43
C GLN A 707 -4.62 -24.42 -5.00
N SER A 708 -3.40 -24.25 -5.53
CA SER A 708 -2.60 -23.04 -5.28
C SER A 708 -3.23 -21.79 -5.89
N LEU A 709 -3.80 -21.88 -7.09
CA LEU A 709 -4.52 -20.79 -7.76
C LEU A 709 -5.78 -20.38 -6.97
N PHE A 710 -6.58 -21.36 -6.55
CA PHE A 710 -7.80 -21.15 -5.77
C PHE A 710 -7.49 -20.50 -4.42
N PHE A 711 -6.40 -20.93 -3.79
CA PHE A 711 -5.92 -20.31 -2.57
C PHE A 711 -5.58 -18.82 -2.79
N ILE A 712 -4.85 -18.46 -3.85
CA ILE A 712 -4.54 -17.05 -4.15
C ILE A 712 -5.81 -16.25 -4.45
N PHE A 713 -6.72 -16.80 -5.26
CA PHE A 713 -8.01 -16.19 -5.56
C PHE A 713 -8.79 -15.90 -4.28
N LEU A 714 -8.99 -16.90 -3.42
CA LEU A 714 -9.75 -16.75 -2.18
C LEU A 714 -9.01 -15.87 -1.16
N LEU A 715 -7.68 -15.84 -1.17
CA LEU A 715 -6.89 -14.98 -0.28
C LEU A 715 -7.10 -13.51 -0.64
N ILE A 716 -7.03 -13.18 -1.93
CA ILE A 716 -7.29 -11.82 -2.43
C ILE A 716 -8.76 -11.46 -2.17
N ILE A 717 -9.72 -12.32 -2.51
CA ILE A 717 -11.15 -12.04 -2.23
C ILE A 717 -11.41 -11.84 -0.73
N GLY A 718 -10.81 -12.65 0.14
CA GLY A 718 -10.88 -12.51 1.60
C GLY A 718 -10.36 -11.16 2.09
N PHE A 719 -9.29 -10.66 1.46
CA PHE A 719 -8.74 -9.34 1.74
C PHE A 719 -9.69 -8.20 1.29
N PHE A 720 -10.25 -8.27 0.07
CA PHE A 720 -11.20 -7.26 -0.45
C PHE A 720 -12.55 -7.25 0.29
N GLY A 721 -12.98 -8.39 0.84
CA GLY A 721 -14.26 -8.49 1.53
C GLY A 721 -14.28 -7.95 2.96
N THR A 722 -13.13 -7.53 3.51
CA THR A 722 -13.01 -7.03 4.90
C THR A 722 -12.50 -5.60 5.04
N GLY A 723 -12.17 -4.91 3.94
CA GLY A 723 -11.73 -3.50 3.98
C GLY A 723 -11.60 -2.83 2.61
N ASN A 724 -11.24 -1.55 2.62
CA ASN A 724 -10.93 -0.76 1.43
C ASN A 724 -9.41 -0.72 1.20
N ILE A 725 -8.96 -1.12 0.01
CA ILE A 725 -7.53 -1.37 -0.29
C ILE A 725 -6.76 -0.09 -0.61
N ALA A 726 -7.47 0.99 -0.98
CA ALA A 726 -6.83 2.21 -1.44
C ALA A 726 -5.85 2.79 -0.40
N SER A 727 -6.11 2.61 0.90
CA SER A 727 -5.20 2.99 1.98
C SER A 727 -5.59 2.36 3.33
N ILE A 728 -4.62 1.89 4.11
CA ILE A 728 -4.82 1.52 5.54
C ILE A 728 -5.36 2.71 6.35
N ASN A 729 -5.18 3.94 5.86
CA ASN A 729 -5.72 5.15 6.48
C ASN A 729 -7.21 5.39 6.18
N SER A 730 -7.83 4.61 5.29
CA SER A 730 -9.25 4.72 4.94
C SER A 730 -10.19 3.92 5.84
N PHE A 731 -9.65 3.22 6.84
CA PHE A 731 -10.46 2.47 7.79
C PHE A 731 -11.15 3.38 8.79
N ASP A 732 -12.45 3.18 8.93
CA ASP A 732 -13.29 3.89 9.88
C ASP A 732 -12.94 3.50 11.33
N PRO A 733 -12.48 4.45 12.18
CA PRO A 733 -12.18 4.21 13.59
C PRO A 733 -13.36 3.64 14.39
N ARG A 734 -14.60 3.83 13.92
CA ARG A 734 -15.80 3.27 14.55
C ARG A 734 -15.79 1.73 14.55
N SER A 735 -15.02 1.11 13.67
CA SER A 735 -14.81 -0.35 13.64
C SER A 735 -14.17 -0.89 14.94
N THR A 736 -13.52 -0.04 15.75
CA THR A 736 -12.87 -0.48 17.00
C THR A 736 -13.69 -0.20 18.25
N PHE A 737 -14.90 0.34 18.13
CA PHE A 737 -15.67 0.84 19.28
C PHE A 737 -15.99 -0.23 20.32
N CYS A 738 -16.20 -1.49 19.91
CA CYS A 738 -16.36 -2.60 20.85
C CYS A 738 -15.12 -2.84 21.74
N PHE A 739 -13.95 -2.28 21.41
CA PHE A 739 -12.70 -2.42 22.16
C PHE A 739 -12.20 -1.12 22.78
N THR A 740 -12.31 -0.01 22.05
CA THR A 740 -11.91 1.33 22.50
C THR A 740 -12.71 2.41 21.80
N THR A 741 -13.15 3.42 22.55
CA THR A 741 -13.73 4.66 22.02
C THR A 741 -12.75 5.83 22.07
N ILE A 742 -11.57 5.64 22.69
CA ILE A 742 -10.51 6.64 22.75
C ILE A 742 -9.67 6.47 21.49
N LEU A 743 -9.43 7.58 20.79
CA LEU A 743 -8.65 7.60 19.56
C LEU A 743 -7.17 7.32 19.89
N ASN A 744 -6.75 6.07 19.70
CA ASN A 744 -5.37 5.63 19.80
C ASN A 744 -4.99 4.95 18.47
N PRO A 745 -4.30 5.68 17.56
CA PRO A 745 -4.01 5.18 16.23
C PRO A 745 -3.22 3.86 16.21
N ALA A 746 -2.31 3.64 17.16
CA ALA A 746 -1.50 2.42 17.22
C ALA A 746 -2.35 1.20 17.59
N LEU A 747 -3.17 1.32 18.63
CA LEU A 747 -4.07 0.24 19.06
C LEU A 747 -5.13 -0.05 17.99
N MET A 748 -5.71 1.01 17.41
CA MET A 748 -6.70 0.88 16.34
C MET A 748 -6.12 0.19 15.11
N ALA A 749 -4.89 0.54 14.70
CA ALA A 749 -4.20 -0.13 13.59
C ALA A 749 -3.98 -1.62 13.86
N ILE A 750 -3.62 -2.02 15.09
CA ILE A 750 -3.45 -3.44 15.46
C ILE A 750 -4.79 -4.19 15.35
N LEU A 751 -5.87 -3.62 15.87
CA LEU A 751 -7.21 -4.23 15.79
C LEU A 751 -7.69 -4.37 14.34
N LEU A 752 -7.49 -3.34 13.51
CA LEU A 752 -7.82 -3.38 12.09
C LEU A 752 -6.97 -4.42 11.33
N LEU A 753 -5.69 -4.58 11.67
CA LEU A 753 -4.85 -5.64 11.12
C LEU A 753 -5.42 -7.02 11.48
N ILE A 754 -5.84 -7.23 12.73
CA ILE A 754 -6.48 -8.48 13.16
C ILE A 754 -7.77 -8.73 12.36
N LYS A 755 -8.62 -7.71 12.19
CA LYS A 755 -9.86 -7.78 11.39
C LYS A 755 -9.58 -8.29 9.97
N ILE A 756 -8.59 -7.70 9.30
CA ILE A 756 -8.19 -8.05 7.92
C ILE A 756 -7.63 -9.49 7.88
N MET A 757 -6.88 -9.91 8.90
CA MET A 757 -6.28 -11.25 8.97
C MET A 757 -7.29 -12.38 9.21
N CYS A 758 -8.46 -12.12 9.81
CA CYS A 758 -9.48 -13.14 10.12
C CYS A 758 -9.87 -14.05 8.93
N PRO A 759 -10.38 -13.54 7.78
CA PRO A 759 -10.72 -14.37 6.63
C PRO A 759 -9.52 -15.11 6.04
N MET A 760 -8.34 -14.51 6.08
CA MET A 760 -7.13 -15.10 5.50
C MET A 760 -6.57 -16.23 6.37
N LEU A 761 -6.60 -16.08 7.70
CA LEU A 761 -6.21 -17.14 8.63
C LEU A 761 -7.22 -18.30 8.60
N PHE A 762 -8.52 -18.00 8.52
CA PHE A 762 -9.55 -19.02 8.28
C PHE A 762 -9.26 -19.80 6.99
N LEU A 763 -8.99 -19.11 5.88
CA LEU A 763 -8.60 -19.75 4.62
C LEU A 763 -7.34 -20.61 4.78
N GLY A 764 -6.36 -20.17 5.59
CA GLY A 764 -5.17 -20.94 5.94
C GLY A 764 -5.48 -22.28 6.61
N VAL A 765 -6.45 -22.32 7.54
CA VAL A 765 -6.93 -23.57 8.17
C VAL A 765 -7.56 -24.50 7.13
N ILE A 766 -8.43 -23.97 6.26
CA ILE A 766 -9.07 -24.77 5.19
C ILE A 766 -8.03 -25.31 4.22
N TYR A 767 -7.09 -24.47 3.80
CA TYR A 767 -6.02 -24.88 2.90
C TYR A 767 -5.15 -25.95 3.54
N ALA A 768 -4.73 -25.77 4.80
CA ALA A 768 -3.99 -26.80 5.55
C ALA A 768 -4.76 -28.13 5.64
N ALA A 769 -6.09 -28.10 5.81
CA ALA A 769 -6.93 -29.30 5.77
C ALA A 769 -6.89 -30.02 4.41
N ILE A 770 -6.95 -29.28 3.29
CA ILE A 770 -6.77 -29.83 1.94
C ILE A 770 -5.38 -30.46 1.79
N GLN A 771 -4.34 -29.83 2.32
CA GLN A 771 -2.97 -30.36 2.24
C GLN A 771 -2.77 -31.63 3.09
N LEU A 772 -3.32 -31.66 4.31
CA LEU A 772 -3.26 -32.83 5.20
C LEU A 772 -3.89 -34.06 4.55
N HIS A 773 -5.03 -33.89 3.87
CA HIS A 773 -5.68 -34.98 3.14
C HIS A 773 -4.80 -35.53 2.00
N ASN A 774 -4.17 -34.64 1.21
CA ASN A 774 -3.26 -35.06 0.13
C ASN A 774 -1.97 -35.72 0.65
N GLY A 775 -1.51 -35.37 1.86
CA GLY A 775 -0.28 -35.91 2.47
C GLY A 775 -0.41 -37.32 3.05
N ASN A 776 -1.59 -37.68 3.58
CA ASN A 776 -1.82 -38.93 4.31
C ASN A 776 -1.98 -40.17 3.41
N TYR A 777 -2.25 -40.00 2.10
CA TYR A 777 -2.45 -41.12 1.17
C TYR A 777 -1.18 -41.58 0.43
N SER A 778 -0.05 -40.86 0.57
CA SER A 778 1.22 -41.16 -0.12
C SER A 778 2.29 -41.86 0.76
N SER A 779 1.98 -42.25 2.00
CA SER A 779 2.93 -42.95 2.88
C SER A 779 2.97 -44.46 2.61
N SER A 780 3.39 -44.83 1.41
CA SER A 780 3.85 -46.19 1.08
C SER A 780 5.34 -46.33 1.43
N VAL A 781 5.60 -47.20 2.42
CA VAL A 781 6.81 -48.00 2.69
C VAL A 781 8.15 -47.28 3.01
N ASN A 782 8.77 -47.79 4.08
CA ASN A 782 10.13 -47.55 4.64
C ASN A 782 10.35 -46.26 5.45
N ASN A 783 11.35 -46.33 6.34
CA ASN A 783 11.79 -45.42 7.42
C ASN A 783 12.04 -43.93 7.05
N GLN A 784 11.39 -43.39 6.03
CA GLN A 784 11.35 -41.98 5.64
C GLN A 784 10.00 -41.32 5.96
N LYS A 785 9.34 -41.74 7.06
CA LYS A 785 8.02 -41.24 7.53
C LYS A 785 7.89 -39.71 7.56
N SER A 786 8.97 -38.95 7.81
CA SER A 786 8.88 -37.48 7.92
C SER A 786 9.11 -36.70 6.62
N LYS A 787 9.69 -37.31 5.57
CA LYS A 787 10.11 -36.58 4.38
C LYS A 787 8.95 -36.41 3.37
N ARG A 788 8.17 -37.45 3.06
CA ARG A 788 7.21 -37.43 1.92
C ARG A 788 5.99 -36.49 2.08
N GLY A 789 5.34 -36.44 3.24
CA GLY A 789 4.25 -35.49 3.52
C GLY A 789 4.70 -34.02 3.43
N TYR A 790 5.92 -33.74 3.91
CA TYR A 790 6.57 -32.44 3.79
C TYR A 790 6.80 -32.02 2.32
N HIS A 791 7.00 -32.96 1.39
CA HIS A 791 7.18 -32.67 -0.04
C HIS A 791 5.90 -32.26 -0.77
N SER A 792 4.72 -32.74 -0.34
CA SER A 792 3.45 -32.31 -0.92
C SER A 792 3.09 -30.86 -0.54
N ILE A 793 3.26 -30.54 0.74
CA ILE A 793 3.06 -29.20 1.32
C ILE A 793 4.04 -28.21 0.69
N LEU A 794 5.32 -28.59 0.60
CA LEU A 794 6.34 -27.76 -0.03
C LEU A 794 6.03 -27.50 -1.52
N ALA A 795 5.42 -28.47 -2.22
CA ALA A 795 5.03 -28.31 -3.61
C ALA A 795 3.87 -27.31 -3.78
N GLN A 796 2.78 -27.46 -3.02
CA GLN A 796 1.65 -26.54 -3.09
C GLN A 796 2.01 -25.12 -2.63
N THR A 797 2.75 -24.99 -1.52
CA THR A 797 3.24 -23.68 -1.06
C THR A 797 4.26 -23.07 -2.02
N GLY A 798 5.10 -23.89 -2.67
CA GLY A 798 6.03 -23.45 -3.70
C GLY A 798 5.33 -22.95 -4.98
N VAL A 799 4.28 -23.64 -5.45
CA VAL A 799 3.49 -23.18 -6.60
C VAL A 799 2.73 -21.89 -6.25
N THR A 800 2.16 -21.79 -5.05
CA THR A 800 1.58 -20.53 -4.56
C THR A 800 2.61 -19.39 -4.59
N ALA A 801 3.84 -19.62 -4.12
CA ALA A 801 4.90 -18.62 -4.16
C ALA A 801 5.25 -18.17 -5.60
N VAL A 802 5.31 -19.12 -6.55
CA VAL A 802 5.56 -18.81 -7.97
C VAL A 802 4.45 -17.94 -8.57
N LEU A 803 3.19 -18.29 -8.33
CA LEU A 803 2.04 -17.50 -8.80
C LEU A 803 2.01 -16.10 -8.17
N SER A 804 2.31 -15.98 -6.88
CA SER A 804 2.41 -14.68 -6.20
C SER A 804 3.54 -13.81 -6.75
N ASN A 805 4.67 -14.40 -7.15
CA ASN A 805 5.76 -13.65 -7.77
C ASN A 805 5.35 -13.01 -9.12
N LEU A 806 4.47 -13.67 -9.89
CA LEU A 806 3.95 -13.09 -11.14
C LEU A 806 3.11 -11.83 -10.86
N ILE A 807 2.24 -11.89 -9.86
CA ILE A 807 1.45 -10.74 -9.40
C ILE A 807 2.38 -9.62 -8.92
N ALA A 808 3.44 -9.95 -8.16
CA ALA A 808 4.40 -8.97 -7.65
C ALA A 808 5.18 -8.26 -8.76
N ILE A 809 5.61 -8.98 -9.82
CA ILE A 809 6.26 -8.37 -10.98
C ILE A 809 5.31 -7.38 -11.66
N HIS A 810 4.03 -7.73 -11.81
CA HIS A 810 3.03 -6.88 -12.45
C HIS A 810 2.90 -5.54 -11.71
N PHE A 811 2.70 -5.57 -10.38
CA PHE A 811 2.62 -4.35 -9.58
C PHE A 811 3.94 -3.58 -9.49
N PHE A 812 5.08 -4.25 -9.57
CA PHE A 812 6.38 -3.57 -9.61
C PHE A 812 6.52 -2.68 -10.84
N VAL A 813 6.12 -3.17 -12.01
CA VAL A 813 6.17 -2.39 -13.27
C VAL A 813 5.21 -1.19 -13.22
N TRP A 814 4.12 -1.31 -12.47
CA TRP A 814 3.12 -0.25 -12.26
C TRP A 814 3.38 0.68 -11.08
N LEU A 815 4.53 0.59 -10.42
CA LEU A 815 4.90 1.55 -9.37
C LEU A 815 4.93 2.97 -9.93
N LYS A 816 4.19 3.87 -9.29
CA LYS A 816 4.18 5.30 -9.60
C LYS A 816 5.21 6.03 -8.74
N ASP A 817 5.99 6.89 -9.37
CA ASP A 817 6.94 7.82 -8.74
C ASP A 817 6.55 9.29 -8.92
N GLU A 818 5.37 9.52 -9.51
CA GLU A 818 4.79 10.84 -9.79
C GLU A 818 3.26 10.77 -9.63
N GLY A 819 2.63 11.94 -9.51
CA GLY A 819 1.20 12.08 -9.20
C GLY A 819 0.98 12.44 -7.73
N SER A 820 -0.25 12.21 -7.26
CA SER A 820 -0.61 12.54 -5.88
C SER A 820 0.06 11.63 -4.85
N TRP A 821 0.10 12.08 -3.58
CA TRP A 821 0.56 11.22 -2.48
C TRP A 821 -0.27 9.94 -2.37
N LEU A 822 -1.58 10.03 -2.61
CA LEU A 822 -2.45 8.87 -2.69
C LEU A 822 -2.05 7.93 -3.83
N ASP A 823 -1.83 8.43 -5.05
CA ASP A 823 -1.40 7.59 -6.20
C ASP A 823 -0.12 6.81 -5.91
N ILE A 824 0.90 7.52 -5.40
CA ILE A 824 2.20 6.94 -5.07
C ILE A 824 2.02 5.93 -3.94
N GLY A 825 1.34 6.31 -2.86
CA GLY A 825 1.08 5.47 -1.69
C GLY A 825 0.27 4.21 -2.02
N THR A 826 -0.78 4.32 -2.84
CA THR A 826 -1.60 3.20 -3.29
C THR A 826 -0.79 2.26 -4.18
N SER A 827 0.00 2.77 -5.13
CA SER A 827 0.85 1.90 -5.97
C SER A 827 1.89 1.11 -5.16
N ILE A 828 2.51 1.74 -4.16
CA ILE A 828 3.44 1.08 -3.23
C ILE A 828 2.69 0.04 -2.38
N SER A 829 1.51 0.39 -1.88
CA SER A 829 0.69 -0.51 -1.06
C SER A 829 0.28 -1.76 -1.85
N HIS A 830 -0.16 -1.61 -3.10
CA HIS A 830 -0.47 -2.74 -3.99
C HIS A 830 0.73 -3.67 -4.17
N TYR A 831 1.92 -3.11 -4.42
CA TYR A 831 3.14 -3.90 -4.55
C TYR A 831 3.52 -4.63 -3.25
N VAL A 832 3.43 -3.96 -2.09
CA VAL A 832 3.70 -4.58 -0.78
C VAL A 832 2.70 -5.70 -0.46
N ILE A 833 1.42 -5.49 -0.76
CA ILE A 833 0.38 -6.53 -0.61
C ILE A 833 0.75 -7.73 -1.47
N ALA A 834 1.05 -7.52 -2.75
CA ALA A 834 1.41 -8.60 -3.68
C ALA A 834 2.64 -9.41 -3.22
N MET A 835 3.70 -8.74 -2.74
CA MET A 835 4.86 -9.42 -2.15
C MET A 835 4.50 -10.22 -0.89
N SER A 836 3.57 -9.70 -0.10
CA SER A 836 3.13 -10.33 1.15
C SER A 836 2.30 -11.60 0.92
N ILE A 837 1.63 -11.76 -0.23
CA ILE A 837 0.80 -12.94 -0.56
C ILE A 837 1.61 -14.24 -0.42
N SER A 838 2.85 -14.29 -0.91
CA SER A 838 3.69 -15.50 -0.81
C SER A 838 4.02 -15.85 0.64
N LEU A 839 4.41 -14.84 1.44
CA LEU A 839 4.77 -15.04 2.85
C LEU A 839 3.53 -15.41 3.68
N ALA A 840 2.42 -14.69 3.47
CA ALA A 840 1.13 -14.94 4.08
C ALA A 840 0.66 -16.37 3.76
N GLY A 841 0.73 -16.81 2.50
CA GLY A 841 0.38 -18.16 2.12
C GLY A 841 1.18 -19.24 2.86
N PHE A 842 2.49 -19.05 3.02
CA PHE A 842 3.34 -19.96 3.80
C PHE A 842 2.97 -19.94 5.29
N LEU A 843 2.89 -18.76 5.91
CA LEU A 843 2.60 -18.60 7.34
C LEU A 843 1.20 -19.10 7.71
N PHE A 844 0.18 -18.75 6.93
CA PHE A 844 -1.20 -19.17 7.20
C PHE A 844 -1.39 -20.68 7.05
N THR A 845 -0.68 -21.30 6.10
CA THR A 845 -0.67 -22.76 5.97
C THR A 845 0.00 -23.42 7.19
N LEU A 846 1.15 -22.90 7.63
CA LEU A 846 1.87 -23.43 8.78
C LEU A 846 1.04 -23.30 10.06
N LEU A 847 0.49 -22.11 10.31
CA LEU A 847 -0.41 -21.86 11.44
C LEU A 847 -1.65 -22.74 11.37
N GLY A 848 -2.29 -22.83 10.20
CA GLY A 848 -3.47 -23.67 9.99
C GLY A 848 -3.22 -25.14 10.33
N LYS A 849 -2.04 -25.67 9.99
CA LYS A 849 -1.64 -27.03 10.35
C LYS A 849 -1.52 -27.20 11.86
N GLU A 850 -0.76 -26.32 12.53
CA GLU A 850 -0.60 -26.36 13.99
C GLU A 850 -1.96 -26.23 14.71
N MET A 851 -2.82 -25.35 14.23
CA MET A 851 -4.18 -25.16 14.76
C MET A 851 -5.04 -26.41 14.65
N LEU A 852 -4.91 -27.17 13.55
CA LEU A 852 -5.61 -28.44 13.37
C LEU A 852 -5.02 -29.56 14.26
N SER A 853 -3.71 -29.64 14.44
CA SER A 853 -3.05 -30.76 15.13
C SER A 853 -2.84 -30.58 16.64
N PHE A 854 -2.78 -29.33 17.14
CA PHE A 854 -2.40 -29.05 18.53
C PHE A 854 -3.40 -29.63 19.55
N SER A 855 -2.91 -30.40 20.51
CA SER A 855 -3.71 -30.95 21.61
C SER A 855 -2.95 -30.83 22.94
N VAL A 856 -3.66 -30.45 24.01
CA VAL A 856 -3.11 -30.45 25.37
C VAL A 856 -3.15 -31.87 25.94
N SER A 857 -2.17 -32.24 26.78
CA SER A 857 -1.97 -33.63 27.25
C SER A 857 -3.26 -34.30 27.75
N SER A 858 -3.40 -35.58 27.43
CA SER A 858 -4.59 -36.40 27.71
C SER A 858 -5.02 -36.37 29.19
N ASN A 859 -4.08 -36.21 30.11
CA ASN A 859 -4.33 -36.13 31.56
C ASN A 859 -5.09 -34.86 32.00
N ILE A 860 -4.82 -33.71 31.38
CA ILE A 860 -5.54 -32.45 31.68
C ILE A 860 -6.95 -32.51 31.09
N ARG A 861 -7.05 -33.02 29.85
CA ARG A 861 -8.33 -33.18 29.14
C ARG A 861 -9.27 -34.16 29.84
N GLN A 862 -8.75 -35.29 30.33
CA GLN A 862 -9.55 -36.26 31.11
C GLN A 862 -9.97 -35.71 32.48
N LYS A 863 -9.15 -34.90 33.15
CA LYS A 863 -9.55 -34.23 34.41
C LYS A 863 -10.68 -33.22 34.19
N LEU A 864 -10.64 -32.44 33.12
CA LEU A 864 -11.70 -31.48 32.77
C LEU A 864 -13.01 -32.18 32.36
N LEU A 865 -12.93 -33.25 31.55
CA LEU A 865 -14.11 -34.02 31.14
C LEU A 865 -14.75 -34.84 32.28
N LYS A 866 -13.96 -35.34 33.25
CA LYS A 866 -14.48 -36.03 34.44
C LYS A 866 -15.30 -35.13 35.37
N VAL A 867 -15.05 -33.82 35.38
CA VAL A 867 -15.86 -32.85 36.14
C VAL A 867 -17.22 -32.62 35.46
N SER A 868 -17.28 -32.67 34.12
CA SER A 868 -18.52 -32.51 33.36
C SER A 868 -19.48 -33.70 33.50
N ASN A 869 -18.98 -34.94 33.56
CA ASN A 869 -19.84 -36.14 33.67
C ASN A 869 -20.36 -36.41 35.10
N LYS A 870 -19.97 -35.62 36.10
CA LYS A 870 -20.46 -35.74 37.48
C LYS A 870 -21.67 -34.84 37.78
N HIS A 871 -22.03 -33.97 36.83
CA HIS A 871 -23.12 -32.99 36.95
C HIS A 871 -24.10 -33.03 35.76
N VAL A 872 -24.06 -34.09 34.96
CA VAL A 872 -25.17 -34.58 34.14
C VAL A 872 -25.72 -35.80 34.85
#